data_AF-A0A970R7M4-F1
#
_entry.id   AF-A0A970R7M4-F1
#
_cell.length_a   1.000
_cell.length_b   1.000
_cell.length_c   1.000
_cell.angle_alpha   90.00
_cell.angle_beta   90.00
_cell.angle_gamma   90.00
#
_symmetry.space_group_name_H-M   'P 1'
#
loop_
_entity.id
_entity.type
_entity.pdbx_description
1 polymer ?
#
loop_
_entity_poly.entity_id
_entity_poly.type
_entity_poly.pdbx_seq_one_letter_code
_entity_poly.pdbx_strand_id
1 'polypeptide(L)'
;MRKLKIHSICGFNFRCWLLVVIMAILTMQPAKAQQPPGTIKEREELISMIEQMAERTEAELDYSDLLDALYLLQQNPININYATYDELKQLFFLTDIQAHQIVNYRLQYGLLVSLYELQAIEGFDSDLIALMEPFVKVSADKPRLDMRPATILKYARHDLFLRYARTLEEQEGYCPMSDSAKLEKPNGYYAGSPDRLYARYGFNYHNRIRAGITADKDAGEEFFKGSQPNGFDFYSAFAYAADLGAIEQLAVGDYHLEFGQGLTLWSGLSFGKSSDAASVVKNQRRIRPNTSVNENLFMRGAAVTTRIKNLRFTGFYSSKKIDANIGEVDTLSQEIQFVTSLQQTGYHRTQAELADRHAIRETLFGGRAEWSPKTLRIGATIYKTQLDKPLQKTNQLYQKFYFSGTENLNYGFDYNLVIDRFQFFGEVAGSENGGSAFLAGLQAALHAQVALSLFYRDYGVKYQNLYSNAIGESSNNQGERGLYAGLRADLTRRWSFSGYADFFSFPWLRYRVDFPSHGAEYLAQLDFRMSREVEMYFRYRYDNKQYNAGSESALRKTDDIVRQNFRFNIAYTILPGLTLKSRLEYMLYDNTAGSRSDGFLIYQDLLFRPEGKPYDISLRYALFDTDNYDTRIYAYENDVLYAFSIPSYYYQGSRFYLLIKYEITNNIDVWLRLAQTAWNNREVVGTGLDASQGNTRTEIKAQVRVKF
;
A
#
# COMPACT_ATOMS: atom_id res chain seq x y z
N MET A 1 67.73 -16.66 22.62
CA MET A 1 67.33 -16.76 21.20
C MET A 1 65.83 -16.54 21.08
N ARG A 2 65.41 -15.83 20.04
CA ARG A 2 64.14 -15.12 19.84
C ARG A 2 62.89 -16.03 19.70
N LYS A 3 61.77 -15.63 20.31
CA LYS A 3 60.58 -15.05 19.63
C LYS A 3 59.47 -14.73 20.64
N LEU A 4 59.22 -13.43 20.85
CA LEU A 4 57.98 -12.89 21.45
C LEU A 4 56.82 -13.09 20.46
N LYS A 5 55.66 -13.53 20.94
CA LYS A 5 54.35 -13.29 20.29
C LYS A 5 53.58 -12.27 21.12
N ILE A 6 53.35 -11.12 20.52
CA ILE A 6 52.38 -10.11 20.96
C ILE A 6 51.01 -10.57 20.46
N HIS A 7 49.99 -10.60 21.34
CA HIS A 7 48.59 -10.60 20.92
C HIS A 7 47.88 -9.42 21.56
N SER A 8 47.23 -8.67 20.69
CA SER A 8 46.59 -7.37 20.88
C SER A 8 45.28 -7.47 21.64
N ILE A 9 45.07 -6.49 22.51
CA ILE A 9 43.81 -6.08 23.12
C ILE A 9 42.93 -5.45 22.04
N CYS A 10 41.72 -5.97 21.81
CA CYS A 10 40.53 -5.17 21.46
C CYS A 10 39.27 -6.05 21.50
N GLY A 11 38.34 -5.73 22.40
CA GLY A 11 37.07 -6.44 22.58
C GLY A 11 36.22 -5.76 23.64
N PHE A 12 35.82 -4.52 23.38
CA PHE A 12 35.01 -3.71 24.30
C PHE A 12 33.51 -4.04 24.11
N ASN A 13 32.86 -4.40 25.22
CA ASN A 13 31.54 -5.05 25.28
C ASN A 13 30.35 -4.09 25.02
N PHE A 14 29.75 -4.17 23.83
CA PHE A 14 28.45 -3.56 23.49
C PHE A 14 27.28 -4.16 24.32
N ARG A 15 27.44 -5.40 24.81
CA ARG A 15 26.42 -6.13 25.59
C ARG A 15 26.18 -5.58 27.01
N CYS A 16 27.15 -4.88 27.61
CA CYS A 16 26.99 -4.32 28.96
C CYS A 16 26.23 -2.98 28.98
N TRP A 17 26.32 -2.18 27.90
CA TRP A 17 25.59 -0.90 27.81
C TRP A 17 24.08 -1.11 27.59
N LEU A 18 23.70 -2.13 26.83
CA LEU A 18 22.30 -2.50 26.60
C LEU A 18 21.59 -2.89 27.91
N LEU A 19 22.27 -3.63 28.80
CA LEU A 19 21.72 -4.06 30.08
C LEU A 19 21.58 -2.92 31.09
N VAL A 20 22.50 -1.95 31.10
CA VAL A 20 22.42 -0.77 31.98
C VAL A 20 21.34 0.21 31.51
N VAL A 21 21.13 0.35 30.20
CA VAL A 21 20.02 1.15 29.66
C VAL A 21 18.67 0.48 29.93
N ILE A 22 18.57 -0.84 29.81
CA ILE A 22 17.36 -1.60 30.17
C ILE A 22 17.05 -1.49 31.68
N MET A 23 18.06 -1.50 32.55
CA MET A 23 17.87 -1.33 34.01
C MET A 23 17.51 0.11 34.41
N ALA A 24 18.03 1.14 33.72
CA ALA A 24 17.70 2.55 33.99
C ALA A 24 16.29 2.94 33.50
N ILE A 25 15.78 2.23 32.49
CA ILE A 25 14.45 2.43 31.92
C ILE A 25 13.33 1.82 32.81
N LEU A 26 13.67 0.84 33.66
CA LEU A 26 12.73 0.15 34.56
C LEU A 26 12.30 0.97 35.80
N THR A 27 12.83 2.18 36.03
CA THR A 27 12.53 3.01 37.22
C THR A 27 11.73 4.29 36.95
N MET A 28 11.19 4.48 35.75
CA MET A 28 10.40 5.68 35.43
C MET A 28 8.89 5.39 35.51
N GLN A 29 8.19 6.12 36.39
CA GLN A 29 6.75 5.98 36.57
C GLN A 29 5.97 6.40 35.32
N PRO A 30 4.94 5.64 34.91
CA PRO A 30 4.11 6.02 33.76
C PRO A 30 3.13 7.13 34.17
N ALA A 31 3.25 8.29 33.53
CA ALA A 31 2.20 9.32 33.54
C ALA A 31 1.29 9.10 32.32
N LYS A 32 -0.03 9.12 32.56
CA LYS A 32 -1.08 8.76 31.61
C LYS A 32 -1.03 9.56 30.30
N ALA A 33 -1.03 8.85 29.17
CA ALA A 33 -1.45 9.38 27.88
C ALA A 33 -2.69 8.60 27.41
N GLN A 34 -3.74 9.33 26.99
CA GLN A 34 -4.90 8.73 26.32
C GLN A 34 -4.54 8.52 24.84
N GLN A 35 -4.55 7.27 24.38
CA GLN A 35 -4.67 6.96 22.96
C GLN A 35 -6.16 6.92 22.60
N PRO A 36 -6.61 7.58 21.52
CA PRO A 36 -7.99 7.45 21.07
C PRO A 36 -8.19 6.03 20.51
N PRO A 37 -9.26 5.33 20.88
CA PRO A 37 -9.69 4.16 20.14
C PRO A 37 -10.22 4.64 18.79
N GLY A 38 -9.53 4.29 17.69
CA GLY A 38 -10.19 4.25 16.39
C GLY A 38 -11.28 3.18 16.44
N THR A 39 -12.45 3.47 15.90
CA THR A 39 -13.59 2.54 15.91
C THR A 39 -13.21 1.23 15.21
N ILE A 40 -13.72 0.07 15.67
CA ILE A 40 -13.41 -1.25 15.09
C ILE A 40 -13.66 -1.26 13.57
N LYS A 41 -14.73 -0.59 13.12
CA LYS A 41 -15.16 -0.46 11.72
C LYS A 41 -14.11 0.21 10.80
N GLU A 42 -13.42 1.24 11.28
CA GLU A 42 -12.44 2.03 10.49
C GLU A 42 -11.27 1.17 10.02
N ARG A 43 -10.78 0.30 10.92
CA ARG A 43 -9.70 -0.62 10.62
C ARG A 43 -10.19 -1.72 9.68
N GLU A 44 -11.41 -2.22 9.85
CA GLU A 44 -11.93 -3.32 9.04
C GLU A 44 -12.14 -2.93 7.57
N GLU A 45 -12.65 -1.74 7.27
CA GLU A 45 -12.82 -1.29 5.86
C GLU A 45 -11.47 -1.15 5.17
N LEU A 46 -10.48 -0.52 5.83
CA LEU A 46 -9.13 -0.40 5.30
C LEU A 46 -8.45 -1.76 5.15
N ILE A 47 -8.55 -2.63 6.16
CA ILE A 47 -8.02 -4.00 6.11
C ILE A 47 -8.63 -4.76 4.93
N SER A 48 -9.95 -4.64 4.73
CA SER A 48 -10.66 -5.27 3.61
C SER A 48 -10.15 -4.78 2.25
N MET A 49 -9.94 -3.47 2.07
CA MET A 49 -9.36 -2.91 0.84
C MET A 49 -7.97 -3.48 0.57
N ILE A 50 -7.13 -3.53 1.61
CA ILE A 50 -5.75 -4.00 1.54
C ILE A 50 -5.71 -5.51 1.23
N GLU A 51 -6.53 -6.34 1.90
CA GLU A 51 -6.65 -7.77 1.61
C GLU A 51 -7.05 -8.02 0.15
N GLN A 52 -8.04 -7.28 -0.38
CA GLN A 52 -8.47 -7.42 -1.77
C GLN A 52 -7.39 -7.03 -2.78
N MET A 53 -6.54 -6.05 -2.45
CA MET A 53 -5.39 -5.72 -3.29
C MET A 53 -4.33 -6.82 -3.27
N ALA A 54 -4.02 -7.37 -2.09
CA ALA A 54 -3.07 -8.46 -1.94
C ALA A 54 -3.51 -9.74 -2.66
N GLU A 55 -4.82 -9.97 -2.78
CA GLU A 55 -5.37 -11.09 -3.56
C GLU A 55 -5.24 -10.92 -5.08
N ARG A 56 -5.18 -9.67 -5.56
CA ARG A 56 -5.09 -9.34 -7.00
C ARG A 56 -3.67 -9.18 -7.50
N THR A 57 -2.74 -8.81 -6.62
CA THR A 57 -1.35 -8.54 -6.97
C THR A 57 -0.44 -9.60 -6.38
N GLU A 58 0.42 -10.21 -7.20
CA GLU A 58 1.44 -11.15 -6.70
C GLU A 58 2.62 -10.44 -6.03
N ALA A 59 2.83 -9.15 -6.31
CA ALA A 59 3.84 -8.32 -5.66
C ALA A 59 3.44 -7.92 -4.23
N GLU A 60 4.41 -7.91 -3.32
CA GLU A 60 4.23 -7.37 -1.98
C GLU A 60 4.03 -5.85 -2.06
N LEU A 61 2.87 -5.37 -1.62
CA LEU A 61 2.54 -3.95 -1.58
C LEU A 61 2.98 -3.34 -0.26
N ASP A 62 3.69 -2.22 -0.32
CA ASP A 62 4.02 -1.42 0.87
C ASP A 62 2.94 -0.37 1.15
N TYR A 63 2.31 -0.49 2.31
CA TYR A 63 1.25 0.40 2.78
C TYR A 63 1.73 1.39 3.87
N SER A 64 3.03 1.43 4.16
CA SER A 64 3.63 2.29 5.19
C SER A 64 3.27 3.76 5.00
N ASP A 65 3.24 4.21 3.75
CA ASP A 65 2.85 5.55 3.34
C ASP A 65 1.43 5.95 3.76
N LEU A 66 0.50 5.02 3.64
CA LEU A 66 -0.89 5.26 4.02
C LEU A 66 -1.02 5.36 5.53
N LEU A 67 -0.43 4.43 6.28
CA LEU A 67 -0.43 4.48 7.74
C LEU A 67 0.20 5.75 8.27
N ASP A 68 1.27 6.21 7.63
CA ASP A 68 1.93 7.44 8.04
C ASP A 68 1.04 8.66 7.86
N ALA A 69 0.30 8.74 6.75
CA ALA A 69 -0.68 9.80 6.54
C ALA A 69 -1.79 9.77 7.62
N LEU A 70 -2.33 8.60 7.95
CA LEU A 70 -3.37 8.47 8.98
C LEU A 70 -2.86 8.80 10.38
N TYR A 71 -1.67 8.31 10.73
CA TYR A 71 -1.04 8.59 12.01
C TYR A 71 -0.77 10.09 12.18
N LEU A 72 -0.30 10.75 11.12
CA LEU A 72 -0.04 12.19 11.14
C LEU A 72 -1.33 13.01 11.29
N LEU A 73 -2.43 12.59 10.64
CA LEU A 73 -3.75 13.21 10.81
C LEU A 73 -4.29 13.02 12.23
N GLN A 74 -4.12 11.84 12.83
CA GLN A 74 -4.53 11.59 14.22
C GLN A 74 -3.72 12.43 15.20
N GLN A 75 -2.43 12.61 14.94
CA GLN A 75 -1.55 13.45 15.75
C GLN A 75 -1.83 14.96 15.61
N ASN A 76 -2.32 15.38 14.45
CA ASN A 76 -2.62 16.77 14.10
C ASN A 76 -4.00 16.85 13.42
N PRO A 77 -5.10 16.72 14.21
CA PRO A 77 -6.45 16.71 13.65
C PRO A 77 -6.79 17.98 12.87
N ILE A 78 -7.46 17.82 11.75
CA ILE A 78 -7.88 18.89 10.85
C ILE A 78 -8.99 19.70 11.54
N ASN A 79 -8.84 21.03 11.59
CA ASN A 79 -9.93 21.88 12.07
C ASN A 79 -11.00 22.05 10.99
N ILE A 80 -12.13 21.35 11.13
CA ILE A 80 -13.19 21.28 10.12
C ILE A 80 -13.79 22.65 9.80
N ASN A 81 -13.75 23.59 10.75
CA ASN A 81 -14.26 24.95 10.57
C ASN A 81 -13.47 25.75 9.53
N TYR A 82 -12.16 25.52 9.43
CA TYR A 82 -11.27 26.24 8.51
C TYR A 82 -10.70 25.36 7.40
N ALA A 83 -10.95 24.05 7.45
CA ALA A 83 -10.46 23.11 6.47
C ALA A 83 -10.93 23.47 5.06
N THR A 84 -10.01 23.55 4.12
CA THR A 84 -10.34 23.64 2.70
C THR A 84 -10.90 22.31 2.20
N TYR A 85 -11.58 22.33 1.05
CA TYR A 85 -12.02 21.11 0.38
C TYR A 85 -10.85 20.14 0.16
N ASP A 86 -9.69 20.64 -0.27
CA ASP A 86 -8.49 19.82 -0.48
C ASP A 86 -7.91 19.24 0.83
N GLU A 87 -8.03 19.92 1.96
CA GLU A 87 -7.66 19.38 3.28
C GLU A 87 -8.63 18.29 3.74
N LEU A 88 -9.94 18.47 3.53
CA LEU A 88 -10.94 17.45 3.83
C LEU A 88 -10.73 16.17 3.01
N LYS A 89 -10.28 16.30 1.76
CA LYS A 89 -9.92 15.16 0.90
C LYS A 89 -8.72 14.33 1.39
N GLN A 90 -7.97 14.81 2.39
CA GLN A 90 -6.94 13.99 3.02
C GLN A 90 -7.57 12.85 3.86
N LEU A 91 -8.83 13.01 4.27
CA LEU A 91 -9.63 11.98 4.89
C LEU A 91 -10.12 11.02 3.80
N PHE A 92 -9.38 9.93 3.61
CA PHE A 92 -9.57 8.98 2.50
C PHE A 92 -10.98 8.36 2.42
N PHE A 93 -11.71 8.34 3.54
CA PHE A 93 -13.06 7.82 3.65
C PHE A 93 -14.16 8.85 3.33
N LEU A 94 -13.82 10.14 3.16
CA LEU A 94 -14.79 11.13 2.71
C LEU A 94 -14.89 11.14 1.19
N THR A 95 -16.14 11.10 0.71
CA THR A 95 -16.45 11.35 -0.70
C THR A 95 -16.34 12.85 -1.03
N ASP A 96 -16.17 13.16 -2.30
CA ASP A 96 -16.15 14.54 -2.77
C ASP A 96 -17.46 15.28 -2.48
N ILE A 97 -18.59 14.57 -2.59
CA ILE A 97 -19.92 15.08 -2.25
C ILE A 97 -19.96 15.51 -0.77
N GLN A 98 -19.53 14.64 0.14
CA GLN A 98 -19.48 14.92 1.58
C GLN A 98 -18.54 16.10 1.91
N ALA A 99 -17.35 16.14 1.31
CA ALA A 99 -16.41 17.24 1.51
C ALA A 99 -17.00 18.59 1.04
N HIS A 100 -17.70 18.61 -0.10
CA HIS A 100 -18.41 19.79 -0.58
C HIS A 100 -19.56 20.21 0.34
N GLN A 101 -20.32 19.26 0.86
CA GLN A 101 -21.44 19.55 1.77
C GLN A 101 -20.94 20.20 3.07
N ILE A 102 -19.80 19.78 3.65
CA ILE A 102 -19.18 20.46 4.79
C ILE A 102 -18.81 21.90 4.46
N VAL A 103 -18.22 22.13 3.28
CA VAL A 103 -17.84 23.50 2.84
C VAL A 103 -19.09 24.37 2.65
N ASN A 104 -20.12 23.84 1.98
CA ASN A 104 -21.37 24.57 1.71
C ASN A 104 -22.13 24.88 3.00
N TYR A 105 -22.23 23.92 3.92
CA TYR A 105 -22.85 24.12 5.22
C TYR A 105 -22.19 25.29 5.97
N ARG A 106 -20.86 25.35 5.97
CA ARG A 106 -20.13 26.47 6.61
C ARG A 106 -20.37 27.82 5.94
N LEU A 107 -20.50 27.85 4.62
CA LEU A 107 -20.79 29.08 3.89
C LEU A 107 -22.21 29.59 4.14
N GLN A 108 -23.16 28.69 4.42
CA GLN A 108 -24.57 29.02 4.62
C GLN A 108 -24.91 29.32 6.09
N TYR A 109 -24.39 28.52 7.02
CA TYR A 109 -24.77 28.55 8.44
C TYR A 109 -23.66 29.05 9.38
N GLY A 110 -22.42 29.18 8.89
CA GLY A 110 -21.27 29.63 9.68
C GLY A 110 -20.43 28.49 10.26
N LEU A 111 -19.70 28.77 11.35
CA LEU A 111 -18.81 27.77 11.97
C LEU A 111 -19.62 26.74 12.77
N LEU A 112 -19.19 25.49 12.71
CA LEU A 112 -19.71 24.44 13.59
C LEU A 112 -19.28 24.73 15.02
N VAL A 113 -20.19 24.54 15.98
CA VAL A 113 -19.88 24.62 17.42
C VAL A 113 -19.50 23.24 17.95
N SER A 114 -20.11 22.19 17.42
CA SER A 114 -19.85 20.79 17.78
C SER A 114 -19.64 19.91 16.56
N LEU A 115 -18.83 18.85 16.70
CA LEU A 115 -18.64 17.86 15.63
C LEU A 115 -19.96 17.17 15.26
N TYR A 116 -20.86 17.02 16.24
CA TYR A 116 -22.15 16.36 16.06
C TYR A 116 -23.15 17.15 15.22
N GLU A 117 -22.90 18.45 14.94
CA GLU A 117 -23.68 19.22 13.96
C GLU A 117 -23.54 18.68 12.54
N LEU A 118 -22.51 17.89 12.26
CA LEU A 118 -22.38 17.18 10.99
C LEU A 118 -23.60 16.29 10.70
N GLN A 119 -24.33 15.80 11.72
CA GLN A 119 -25.57 15.04 11.50
C GLN A 119 -26.68 15.84 10.80
N ALA A 120 -26.60 17.18 10.82
CA ALA A 120 -27.51 18.04 10.09
C ALA A 120 -27.17 18.14 8.59
N ILE A 121 -25.99 17.64 8.19
CA ILE A 121 -25.53 17.62 6.81
C ILE A 121 -25.95 16.27 6.20
N GLU A 122 -26.67 16.33 5.09
CA GLU A 122 -27.04 15.11 4.36
C GLU A 122 -25.80 14.30 3.97
N GLY A 123 -25.83 12.97 4.11
CA GLY A 123 -24.68 12.11 3.84
C GLY A 123 -23.72 11.91 5.01
N PHE A 124 -24.00 12.49 6.19
CA PHE A 124 -23.26 12.26 7.43
C PHE A 124 -24.11 11.52 8.45
N ASP A 125 -23.82 10.23 8.63
CA ASP A 125 -24.42 9.42 9.69
C ASP A 125 -23.54 9.38 10.94
N SER A 126 -24.04 8.75 12.00
CA SER A 126 -23.29 8.61 13.26
C SER A 126 -22.00 7.78 13.10
N ASP A 127 -21.96 6.87 12.13
CA ASP A 127 -20.82 5.98 11.93
C ASP A 127 -19.67 6.71 11.23
N LEU A 128 -20.00 7.50 10.20
CA LEU A 128 -19.05 8.38 9.53
C LEU A 128 -18.50 9.45 10.46
N ILE A 129 -19.33 10.01 11.34
CA ILE A 129 -18.88 11.02 12.31
C ILE A 129 -17.94 10.38 13.34
N ALA A 130 -18.25 9.17 13.82
CA ALA A 130 -17.33 8.43 14.69
C ALA A 130 -16.00 8.13 13.98
N LEU A 131 -16.06 7.76 12.69
CA LEU A 131 -14.87 7.57 11.84
C LEU A 131 -14.05 8.86 11.65
N MET A 132 -14.70 10.03 11.64
CA MET A 132 -14.02 11.33 11.54
C MET A 132 -13.36 11.77 12.84
N GLU A 133 -13.94 11.44 13.99
CA GLU A 133 -13.58 11.96 15.31
C GLU A 133 -12.08 11.93 15.63
N PRO A 134 -11.31 10.86 15.31
CA PRO A 134 -9.87 10.82 15.59
C PRO A 134 -9.04 11.79 14.74
N PHE A 135 -9.55 12.23 13.59
CA PHE A 135 -8.81 12.96 12.56
C PHE A 135 -9.24 14.42 12.40
N VAL A 136 -10.34 14.81 13.05
CA VAL A 136 -10.86 16.17 12.95
C VAL A 136 -11.07 16.79 14.33
N LYS A 137 -11.12 18.12 14.36
CA LYS A 137 -11.52 18.89 15.54
C LYS A 137 -12.41 20.05 15.14
N VAL A 138 -13.21 20.52 16.08
CA VAL A 138 -14.01 21.74 15.96
C VAL A 138 -13.42 22.78 16.88
N SER A 139 -12.98 23.91 16.32
CA SER A 139 -12.51 25.05 17.10
C SER A 139 -12.79 26.35 16.34
N ALA A 140 -13.18 27.38 17.07
CA ALA A 140 -13.40 28.73 16.54
C ALA A 140 -12.08 29.49 16.33
N ASP A 141 -10.95 28.96 16.81
CA ASP A 141 -9.66 29.59 16.62
C ASP A 141 -9.10 29.20 15.26
N LYS A 142 -8.91 30.20 14.39
CA LYS A 142 -8.21 29.99 13.13
C LYS A 142 -6.75 29.63 13.43
N PRO A 143 -6.26 28.45 13.01
CA PRO A 143 -4.89 28.06 13.29
C PRO A 143 -3.93 29.04 12.63
N ARG A 144 -3.24 29.85 13.46
CA ARG A 144 -2.11 30.66 13.03
C ARG A 144 -0.84 29.90 13.38
N LEU A 145 -0.27 29.26 12.36
CA LEU A 145 1.00 28.54 12.48
C LEU A 145 2.13 29.53 12.27
N ASP A 146 3.02 29.59 13.25
CA ASP A 146 4.23 30.39 13.15
C ASP A 146 5.28 29.62 12.35
N MET A 147 5.62 30.15 11.18
CA MET A 147 6.53 29.53 10.22
C MET A 147 7.98 30.02 10.39
N ARG A 148 8.31 30.70 11.50
CA ARG A 148 9.70 31.07 11.80
C ARG A 148 10.55 29.81 12.02
N PRO A 149 11.75 29.70 11.41
CA PRO A 149 12.61 28.52 11.54
C PRO A 149 12.91 28.12 13.00
N ALA A 150 13.13 29.09 13.89
CA ALA A 150 13.38 28.83 15.30
C ALA A 150 12.17 28.18 16.01
N THR A 151 10.94 28.57 15.64
CA THR A 151 9.70 27.98 16.16
C THR A 151 9.50 26.57 15.61
N ILE A 152 9.73 26.40 14.30
CA ILE A 152 9.64 25.09 13.63
C ILE A 152 10.59 24.09 14.28
N LEU A 153 11.87 24.44 14.45
CA LEU A 153 12.86 23.55 15.07
C LEU A 153 12.57 23.24 16.54
N LYS A 154 11.92 24.15 17.27
CA LYS A 154 11.61 23.98 18.69
C LYS A 154 10.38 23.12 18.95
N TYR A 155 9.35 23.22 18.10
CA TYR A 155 8.06 22.57 18.31
C TYR A 155 7.75 21.46 17.29
N ALA A 156 8.67 21.18 16.36
CA ALA A 156 8.59 19.99 15.53
C ALA A 156 8.65 18.74 16.41
N ARG A 157 7.90 17.73 16.00
CA ARG A 157 7.94 16.40 16.60
C ARG A 157 8.94 15.54 15.85
N HIS A 158 9.74 14.82 16.62
CA HIS A 158 10.71 13.88 16.09
C HIS A 158 10.27 12.46 16.44
N ASP A 159 10.29 11.57 15.45
CA ASP A 159 9.99 10.15 15.65
C ASP A 159 11.14 9.31 15.06
N LEU A 160 11.73 8.43 15.86
CA LEU A 160 12.74 7.45 15.43
C LEU A 160 12.17 6.04 15.57
N PHE A 161 12.27 5.25 14.50
CA PHE A 161 11.89 3.85 14.44
C PHE A 161 13.11 2.99 14.13
N LEU A 162 13.25 1.91 14.89
CA LEU A 162 14.21 0.86 14.64
C LEU A 162 13.47 -0.48 14.71
N ARG A 163 13.61 -1.31 13.67
CA ARG A 163 12.96 -2.61 13.60
C ARG A 163 13.96 -3.67 13.16
N TYR A 164 13.87 -4.82 13.82
CA TYR A 164 14.56 -6.05 13.50
C TYR A 164 13.53 -7.12 13.18
N ALA A 165 13.74 -7.89 12.11
CA ALA A 165 12.91 -9.04 11.78
C ALA A 165 13.78 -10.21 11.28
N ARG A 166 13.33 -11.45 11.53
CA ARG A 166 14.04 -12.66 11.09
C ARG A 166 13.12 -13.88 11.03
N THR A 167 13.30 -14.69 9.99
CA THR A 167 12.82 -16.08 9.94
C THR A 167 13.82 -17.00 10.65
N LEU A 168 13.33 -17.86 11.55
CA LEU A 168 14.19 -18.66 12.42
C LEU A 168 14.68 -19.95 11.77
N GLU A 169 13.86 -20.57 10.94
CA GLU A 169 14.22 -21.79 10.20
C GLU A 169 15.30 -21.46 9.16
N GLU A 170 16.28 -22.35 9.04
CA GLU A 170 17.39 -22.20 8.11
C GLU A 170 16.92 -22.46 6.68
N GLN A 171 17.01 -21.43 5.83
CA GLN A 171 16.64 -21.53 4.42
C GLN A 171 17.87 -21.95 3.59
N GLU A 172 17.65 -22.67 2.50
CA GLU A 172 18.69 -23.24 1.62
C GLU A 172 19.73 -22.19 1.18
N GLY A 173 19.30 -20.95 0.90
CA GLY A 173 20.19 -19.88 0.47
C GLY A 173 21.18 -19.39 1.53
N TYR A 174 20.98 -19.71 2.82
CA TYR A 174 21.90 -19.37 3.91
C TYR A 174 22.81 -20.53 4.32
N CYS A 175 22.57 -21.73 3.79
CA CYS A 175 23.40 -22.89 4.09
C CYS A 175 24.86 -22.64 3.65
N PRO A 176 25.84 -23.03 4.46
CA PRO A 176 27.24 -22.80 4.15
C PRO A 176 27.67 -23.57 2.90
N MET A 177 28.21 -22.86 1.92
CA MET A 177 28.80 -23.43 0.70
C MET A 177 30.31 -23.18 0.64
N SER A 178 31.04 -24.15 0.10
CA SER A 178 32.48 -24.02 -0.18
C SER A 178 32.73 -22.98 -1.29
N ASP A 179 33.92 -22.38 -1.30
CA ASP A 179 34.27 -21.36 -2.30
C ASP A 179 34.23 -21.92 -3.73
N SER A 180 34.61 -23.19 -3.92
CA SER A 180 34.47 -23.88 -5.20
C SER A 180 33.00 -24.00 -5.64
N ALA A 181 32.10 -24.36 -4.72
CA ALA A 181 30.67 -24.46 -5.00
C ALA A 181 30.03 -23.09 -5.31
N LYS A 182 30.49 -22.02 -4.66
CA LYS A 182 30.04 -20.64 -4.96
C LYS A 182 30.45 -20.17 -6.34
N LEU A 183 31.62 -20.59 -6.83
CA LEU A 183 32.07 -20.30 -8.19
C LEU A 183 31.25 -21.07 -9.24
N GLU A 184 30.88 -22.31 -8.95
CA GLU A 184 30.03 -23.11 -9.84
C GLU A 184 28.56 -22.64 -9.85
N LYS A 185 28.04 -22.19 -8.71
CA LYS A 185 26.66 -21.72 -8.54
C LYS A 185 26.62 -20.34 -7.88
N PRO A 186 26.95 -19.26 -8.62
CA PRO A 186 27.04 -17.90 -8.05
C PRO A 186 25.70 -17.36 -7.54
N ASN A 187 24.57 -17.84 -8.08
CA ASN A 187 23.22 -17.49 -7.65
C ASN A 187 22.58 -18.57 -6.76
N GLY A 188 23.37 -19.51 -6.23
CA GLY A 188 22.91 -20.60 -5.37
C GLY A 188 22.85 -20.27 -3.88
N TYR A 189 23.12 -19.01 -3.49
CA TYR A 189 23.17 -18.57 -2.11
C TYR A 189 22.90 -17.07 -1.97
N TYR A 190 22.57 -16.65 -0.76
CA TYR A 190 22.47 -15.24 -0.37
C TYR A 190 23.81 -14.72 0.14
N ALA A 191 24.20 -13.51 -0.29
CA ALA A 191 25.47 -12.90 0.09
C ALA A 191 25.52 -12.46 1.57
N GLY A 192 24.37 -12.08 2.12
CA GLY A 192 24.19 -11.49 3.44
C GLY A 192 23.57 -12.40 4.49
N SER A 193 23.24 -11.81 5.64
CA SER A 193 22.57 -12.52 6.74
C SER A 193 21.05 -12.51 6.59
N PRO A 194 20.32 -13.47 7.21
CA PRO A 194 18.85 -13.53 7.18
C PRO A 194 18.16 -12.45 8.04
N ASP A 195 18.91 -11.49 8.58
CA ASP A 195 18.39 -10.43 9.43
C ASP A 195 17.87 -9.29 8.55
N ARG A 196 16.62 -8.89 8.75
CA ARG A 196 16.04 -7.68 8.15
C ARG A 196 16.12 -6.53 9.14
N LEU A 197 16.62 -5.38 8.68
CA LEU A 197 16.82 -4.19 9.50
C LEU A 197 16.14 -2.98 8.86
N TYR A 198 15.33 -2.28 9.63
CA TYR A 198 14.63 -1.08 9.19
C TYR A 198 14.89 0.07 10.15
N ALA A 199 15.23 1.23 9.61
CA ALA A 199 15.42 2.47 10.37
C ALA A 199 14.67 3.62 9.70
N ARG A 200 13.94 4.41 10.49
CA ARG A 200 13.25 5.58 9.99
C ARG A 200 13.29 6.72 10.99
N TYR A 201 13.60 7.90 10.50
CA TYR A 201 13.54 9.15 11.25
C TYR A 201 12.55 10.11 10.58
N GLY A 202 11.64 10.67 11.36
CA GLY A 202 10.65 11.64 10.92
C GLY A 202 10.76 12.96 11.69
N PHE A 203 10.67 14.06 10.96
CA PHE A 203 10.56 15.42 11.47
C PHE A 203 9.22 15.99 10.98
N ASN A 204 8.31 16.29 11.90
CA ASN A 204 6.97 16.76 11.54
C ASN A 204 6.61 18.02 12.33
N TYR A 205 6.41 19.13 11.63
CA TYR A 205 5.81 20.34 12.18
C TYR A 205 4.41 20.51 11.60
N HIS A 206 3.43 20.00 12.35
CA HIS A 206 2.04 19.86 11.92
C HIS A 206 1.92 19.17 10.55
N ASN A 207 0.89 19.51 9.76
CA ASN A 207 0.70 18.97 8.41
C ASN A 207 1.35 19.88 7.34
N ARG A 208 2.28 20.76 7.75
CA ARG A 208 2.88 21.78 6.87
C ARG A 208 4.32 21.53 6.51
N ILE A 209 5.20 21.28 7.48
CA ILE A 209 6.62 21.01 7.20
C ILE A 209 6.95 19.60 7.65
N ARG A 210 7.51 18.81 6.74
CA ARG A 210 7.89 17.43 7.00
C ARG A 210 9.26 17.15 6.40
N ALA A 211 10.07 16.38 7.10
CA ALA A 211 11.27 15.79 6.54
C ALA A 211 11.44 14.38 7.11
N GLY A 212 12.10 13.50 6.37
CA GLY A 212 12.33 12.17 6.86
C GLY A 212 13.43 11.45 6.09
N ILE A 213 14.00 10.46 6.76
CA ILE A 213 14.98 9.52 6.21
C ILE A 213 14.52 8.12 6.57
N THR A 214 14.46 7.24 5.59
CA THR A 214 14.14 5.82 5.75
C THR A 214 15.29 5.01 5.16
N ALA A 215 15.69 3.96 5.85
CA ALA A 215 16.69 3.00 5.38
C ALA A 215 16.20 1.57 5.67
N ASP A 216 16.37 0.68 4.69
CA ASP A 216 15.97 -0.73 4.80
C ASP A 216 17.10 -1.64 4.31
N LYS A 217 17.22 -2.79 4.97
CA LYS A 217 18.12 -3.89 4.60
C LYS A 217 17.27 -5.14 4.61
N ASP A 218 17.10 -5.75 3.46
CA ASP A 218 16.36 -6.99 3.34
C ASP A 218 17.17 -8.21 3.80
N ALA A 219 16.46 -9.31 4.04
CA ALA A 219 17.07 -10.57 4.41
C ALA A 219 17.88 -11.12 3.22
N GLY A 220 19.14 -11.50 3.45
CA GLY A 220 20.03 -11.98 2.39
C GLY A 220 20.95 -10.93 1.79
N GLU A 221 20.75 -9.65 2.10
CA GLU A 221 21.63 -8.56 1.64
C GLU A 221 22.79 -8.34 2.60
N GLU A 222 23.94 -7.92 2.06
CA GLU A 222 25.09 -7.58 2.89
C GLU A 222 24.88 -6.26 3.64
N PHE A 223 25.66 -6.04 4.70
CA PHE A 223 25.54 -4.86 5.55
C PHE A 223 26.91 -4.44 6.08
N PHE A 224 27.33 -3.22 5.76
CA PHE A 224 28.68 -2.68 6.04
C PHE A 224 29.84 -3.54 5.50
N LYS A 225 29.61 -4.29 4.42
CA LYS A 225 30.61 -5.16 3.77
C LYS A 225 30.26 -5.39 2.29
N GLY A 226 31.24 -5.85 1.52
CA GLY A 226 31.09 -6.30 0.13
C GLY A 226 30.34 -5.31 -0.76
N SER A 227 29.18 -5.68 -1.29
CA SER A 227 28.37 -4.82 -2.17
C SER A 227 27.69 -3.64 -1.47
N GLN A 228 27.58 -3.65 -0.13
CA GLN A 228 26.95 -2.60 0.67
C GLN A 228 27.90 -2.07 1.76
N PRO A 229 29.01 -1.39 1.38
CA PRO A 229 29.97 -0.87 2.35
C PRO A 229 29.40 0.26 3.23
N ASN A 230 28.37 0.96 2.75
CA ASN A 230 27.76 2.11 3.43
C ASN A 230 26.59 1.73 4.36
N GLY A 231 26.38 0.44 4.66
CA GLY A 231 25.33 -0.02 5.57
C GLY A 231 24.13 -0.59 4.83
N PHE A 232 22.99 0.11 4.87
CA PHE A 232 21.73 -0.33 4.27
C PHE A 232 21.78 -0.39 2.74
N ASP A 233 20.93 -1.22 2.16
CA ASP A 233 20.80 -1.29 0.70
C ASP A 233 19.96 -0.13 0.18
N PHE A 234 18.80 0.10 0.80
CA PHE A 234 17.89 1.18 0.44
C PHE A 234 18.07 2.42 1.31
N TYR A 235 18.03 3.60 0.69
CA TYR A 235 17.90 4.88 1.37
C TYR A 235 16.90 5.78 0.66
N SER A 236 15.90 6.26 1.40
CA SER A 236 14.97 7.29 0.95
C SER A 236 15.02 8.51 1.85
N ALA A 237 14.99 9.70 1.26
CA ALA A 237 14.99 10.95 1.99
C ALA A 237 14.09 11.98 1.32
N PHE A 238 13.34 12.74 2.12
CA PHE A 238 12.45 13.78 1.61
C PHE A 238 12.41 14.99 2.52
N ALA A 239 12.08 16.13 1.91
CA ALA A 239 11.64 17.35 2.57
C ALA A 239 10.38 17.86 1.87
N TYR A 240 9.35 18.18 2.64
CA TYR A 240 8.05 18.59 2.15
C TYR A 240 7.57 19.83 2.89
N ALA A 241 6.99 20.77 2.15
CA ALA A 241 6.37 21.96 2.68
C ALA A 241 5.00 22.21 2.01
N ALA A 242 4.00 22.58 2.80
CA ALA A 242 2.66 22.92 2.34
C ALA A 242 2.18 24.27 2.89
N ASP A 243 1.35 24.96 2.09
CA ASP A 243 0.73 26.26 2.39
C ASP A 243 1.74 27.34 2.80
N LEU A 244 2.74 27.58 1.94
CA LEU A 244 3.75 28.65 2.05
C LEU A 244 3.31 29.93 1.32
N GLY A 245 1.99 30.18 1.24
CA GLY A 245 1.42 31.31 0.51
C GLY A 245 1.16 31.00 -0.96
N ALA A 246 1.99 31.52 -1.88
CA ALA A 246 1.83 31.27 -3.32
C ALA A 246 2.21 29.82 -3.72
N ILE A 247 3.12 29.21 -2.95
CA ILE A 247 3.48 27.80 -3.06
C ILE A 247 2.51 27.02 -2.18
N GLU A 248 1.69 26.18 -2.81
CA GLU A 248 0.72 25.32 -2.13
C GLU A 248 1.38 24.03 -1.64
N GLN A 249 2.25 23.42 -2.45
CA GLN A 249 3.00 22.21 -2.10
C GLN A 249 4.41 22.27 -2.71
N LEU A 250 5.41 21.86 -1.96
CA LEU A 250 6.81 21.70 -2.39
C LEU A 250 7.34 20.40 -1.83
N ALA A 251 7.92 19.56 -2.68
CA ALA A 251 8.66 18.36 -2.29
C ALA A 251 10.04 18.37 -2.91
N VAL A 252 11.05 17.98 -2.13
CA VAL A 252 12.43 17.79 -2.56
C VAL A 252 12.93 16.46 -2.01
N GLY A 253 13.69 15.71 -2.80
CA GLY A 253 14.07 14.33 -2.51
C GLY A 253 13.03 13.37 -3.07
N ASP A 254 12.53 12.46 -2.24
CA ASP A 254 11.65 11.38 -2.67
C ASP A 254 10.16 11.72 -2.48
N TYR A 255 9.37 11.60 -3.55
CA TYR A 255 7.96 12.00 -3.56
C TYR A 255 7.11 11.16 -4.53
N HIS A 256 5.80 11.27 -4.41
CA HIS A 256 4.81 10.70 -5.32
C HIS A 256 3.98 11.78 -5.99
N LEU A 257 3.51 11.46 -7.19
CA LEU A 257 2.59 12.27 -7.97
C LEU A 257 1.29 11.49 -8.16
N GLU A 258 0.17 12.10 -7.78
CA GLU A 258 -1.16 11.51 -7.84
C GLU A 258 -2.10 12.50 -8.52
N PHE A 259 -2.41 12.27 -9.80
CA PHE A 259 -3.24 13.16 -10.63
C PHE A 259 -4.43 12.44 -11.26
N GLY A 260 -5.51 13.18 -11.47
CA GLY A 260 -6.71 12.70 -12.17
C GLY A 260 -7.32 11.47 -11.50
N GLN A 261 -7.68 10.47 -12.31
CA GLN A 261 -8.11 9.12 -11.90
C GLN A 261 -6.96 8.10 -12.01
N GLY A 262 -5.75 8.59 -12.23
CA GLY A 262 -4.51 7.83 -12.32
C GLY A 262 -4.29 7.12 -13.64
N LEU A 263 -4.99 7.52 -14.71
CA LEU A 263 -4.75 6.98 -16.05
C LEU A 263 -3.48 7.58 -16.66
N THR A 264 -3.25 8.88 -16.46
CA THR A 264 -2.07 9.59 -17.01
C THR A 264 -0.85 9.47 -16.10
N LEU A 265 -0.96 9.82 -14.82
CA LEU A 265 0.18 9.80 -13.90
C LEU A 265 -0.27 9.55 -12.45
N TRP A 266 0.11 8.39 -11.92
CA TRP A 266 -0.14 7.99 -10.54
C TRP A 266 0.97 7.06 -10.05
N SER A 267 1.84 7.59 -9.20
CA SER A 267 3.02 6.87 -8.72
C SER A 267 2.89 6.35 -7.28
N GLY A 268 1.77 6.63 -6.61
CA GLY A 268 1.48 6.14 -5.26
C GLY A 268 0.64 4.86 -5.22
N LEU A 269 0.39 4.34 -4.01
CA LEU A 269 -0.62 3.31 -3.78
C LEU A 269 -1.98 3.77 -4.33
N SER A 270 -2.68 2.88 -5.01
CA SER A 270 -3.95 3.17 -5.70
C SER A 270 -4.98 2.10 -5.38
N PHE A 271 -5.97 2.42 -4.53
CA PHE A 271 -7.08 1.52 -4.25
C PHE A 271 -7.95 1.30 -5.49
N GLY A 272 -8.24 0.03 -5.78
CA GLY A 272 -9.14 -0.40 -6.86
C GLY A 272 -10.53 -0.74 -6.33
N LYS A 273 -11.22 -1.69 -6.99
CA LYS A 273 -12.53 -2.21 -6.55
C LYS A 273 -12.42 -2.76 -5.12
N SER A 274 -13.34 -2.38 -4.23
CA SER A 274 -13.34 -2.76 -2.82
C SER A 274 -14.71 -3.23 -2.32
N SER A 275 -14.82 -3.62 -1.05
CA SER A 275 -16.12 -3.90 -0.40
C SER A 275 -17.00 -2.66 -0.26
N ASP A 276 -16.45 -1.44 -0.32
CA ASP A 276 -17.24 -0.22 -0.46
C ASP A 276 -17.51 0.02 -1.95
N ALA A 277 -18.51 -0.70 -2.48
CA ALA A 277 -18.78 -0.77 -3.91
C ALA A 277 -19.09 0.58 -4.56
N ALA A 278 -19.56 1.57 -3.78
CA ALA A 278 -19.89 2.89 -4.27
C ALA A 278 -18.68 3.84 -4.35
N SER A 279 -17.54 3.52 -3.72
CA SER A 279 -16.37 4.40 -3.69
C SER A 279 -15.36 4.03 -4.78
N VAL A 280 -15.56 4.57 -5.99
CA VAL A 280 -14.73 4.30 -7.18
C VAL A 280 -13.93 5.52 -7.64
N VAL A 281 -14.24 6.71 -7.13
CA VAL A 281 -13.55 7.94 -7.51
C VAL A 281 -12.24 8.04 -6.76
N LYS A 282 -11.16 8.31 -7.50
CA LYS A 282 -9.87 8.53 -6.86
C LYS A 282 -9.72 9.91 -6.25
N ASN A 283 -9.16 9.90 -5.05
CA ASN A 283 -8.77 11.10 -4.32
C ASN A 283 -7.33 11.52 -4.66
N GLN A 284 -7.18 12.33 -5.71
CA GLN A 284 -5.88 12.90 -6.08
C GLN A 284 -5.33 13.85 -5.00
N ARG A 285 -4.11 13.59 -4.51
CA ARG A 285 -3.42 14.42 -3.50
C ARG A 285 -2.30 15.30 -4.09
N ARG A 286 -2.12 15.25 -5.42
CA ARG A 286 -1.09 15.97 -6.17
C ARG A 286 0.31 15.54 -5.76
N ILE A 287 1.00 16.32 -4.91
CA ILE A 287 2.34 16.01 -4.42
C ILE A 287 2.27 15.44 -3.01
N ARG A 288 2.87 14.27 -2.81
CA ARG A 288 3.00 13.61 -1.50
C ARG A 288 4.44 13.18 -1.25
N PRO A 289 5.01 13.34 -0.04
CA PRO A 289 6.32 12.76 0.27
C PRO A 289 6.28 11.23 0.26
N ASN A 290 7.37 10.59 -0.20
CA ASN A 290 7.58 9.16 -0.02
C ASN A 290 8.09 8.88 1.39
N THR A 291 7.43 7.98 2.12
CA THR A 291 7.83 7.54 3.46
C THR A 291 8.01 6.03 3.55
N SER A 292 7.81 5.34 2.43
CA SER A 292 7.81 3.91 2.21
C SER A 292 9.21 3.40 1.88
N VAL A 293 9.39 2.07 1.98
CA VAL A 293 10.61 1.36 1.54
C VAL A 293 10.48 0.80 0.13
N ASN A 294 9.37 1.08 -0.56
CA ASN A 294 9.18 0.67 -1.95
C ASN A 294 10.18 1.40 -2.85
N GLU A 295 11.02 0.63 -3.54
CA GLU A 295 12.13 1.17 -4.34
C GLU A 295 11.72 1.65 -5.74
N ASN A 296 10.51 1.31 -6.19
CA ASN A 296 10.20 1.28 -7.61
C ASN A 296 9.33 2.45 -8.09
N LEU A 297 8.32 2.86 -7.31
CA LEU A 297 7.30 3.79 -7.82
C LEU A 297 7.50 5.26 -7.40
N PHE A 298 8.37 5.55 -6.45
CA PHE A 298 8.62 6.95 -6.04
C PHE A 298 9.45 7.72 -7.07
N MET A 299 9.38 9.05 -7.01
CA MET A 299 10.16 9.99 -7.81
C MET A 299 11.28 10.58 -6.95
N ARG A 300 12.47 10.80 -7.51
CA ARG A 300 13.62 11.41 -6.81
C ARG A 300 14.03 12.71 -7.49
N GLY A 301 13.76 13.85 -6.87
CA GLY A 301 14.08 15.16 -7.42
C GLY A 301 13.32 16.28 -6.72
N ALA A 302 12.55 17.06 -7.47
CA ALA A 302 11.72 18.12 -6.90
C ALA A 302 10.39 18.26 -7.64
N ALA A 303 9.35 18.62 -6.88
CA ALA A 303 8.04 18.97 -7.41
C ALA A 303 7.47 20.17 -6.66
N VAL A 304 6.80 21.05 -7.39
CA VAL A 304 6.20 22.27 -6.83
C VAL A 304 4.81 22.49 -7.42
N THR A 305 3.84 22.80 -6.55
CA THR A 305 2.50 23.26 -6.93
C THR A 305 2.34 24.70 -6.47
N THR A 306 2.03 25.59 -7.42
CA THR A 306 1.71 26.99 -7.16
C THR A 306 0.25 27.26 -7.43
N ARG A 307 -0.36 28.18 -6.68
CA ARG A 307 -1.77 28.51 -6.77
C ARG A 307 -1.98 29.99 -7.07
N ILE A 308 -2.75 30.27 -8.11
CA ILE A 308 -3.19 31.61 -8.49
C ILE A 308 -4.72 31.57 -8.63
N LYS A 309 -5.42 32.04 -7.60
CA LYS A 309 -6.89 31.93 -7.49
C LYS A 309 -7.36 30.47 -7.65
N ASN A 310 -8.13 30.17 -8.69
CA ASN A 310 -8.66 28.85 -9.00
C ASN A 310 -7.76 28.05 -9.95
N LEU A 311 -6.61 28.60 -10.36
CA LEU A 311 -5.63 27.91 -11.20
C LEU A 311 -4.49 27.39 -10.34
N ARG A 312 -4.07 26.17 -10.62
CA ARG A 312 -2.89 25.54 -10.03
C ARG A 312 -1.98 25.06 -11.12
N PHE A 313 -0.69 25.30 -10.93
CA PHE A 313 0.36 24.80 -11.81
C PHE A 313 1.29 23.94 -11.00
N THR A 314 1.44 22.69 -11.43
CA THR A 314 2.39 21.75 -10.84
C THR A 314 3.49 21.47 -11.84
N GLY A 315 4.75 21.64 -11.44
CA GLY A 315 5.92 21.25 -12.23
C GLY A 315 6.73 20.24 -11.43
N PHE A 316 7.29 19.24 -12.10
CA PHE A 316 8.06 18.18 -11.45
C PHE A 316 9.20 17.67 -12.31
N TYR A 317 10.25 17.24 -11.63
CA TYR A 317 11.44 16.61 -12.19
C TYR A 317 11.91 15.48 -11.28
N SER A 318 12.26 14.36 -11.88
CA SER A 318 12.76 13.16 -11.23
C SER A 318 13.92 12.58 -12.03
N SER A 319 14.98 12.17 -11.35
CA SER A 319 16.05 11.37 -11.94
C SER A 319 16.53 10.36 -10.92
N LYS A 320 16.34 9.08 -11.22
CA LYS A 320 16.72 7.97 -10.35
C LYS A 320 17.28 6.81 -11.15
N LYS A 321 18.06 5.97 -10.49
CA LYS A 321 18.41 4.66 -11.04
C LYS A 321 17.33 3.67 -10.63
N ILE A 322 17.03 2.73 -11.52
CA ILE A 322 16.07 1.65 -11.29
C ILE A 322 16.68 0.32 -11.72
N ASP A 323 16.19 -0.74 -11.11
CA ASP A 323 16.67 -2.09 -11.38
C ASP A 323 16.04 -2.61 -12.67
N ALA A 324 16.86 -3.24 -13.50
CA ALA A 324 16.43 -3.72 -14.79
C ALA A 324 17.21 -4.96 -15.19
N ASN A 325 16.53 -5.92 -15.79
CA ASN A 325 17.19 -7.13 -16.27
C ASN A 325 18.05 -6.81 -17.49
N ILE A 326 19.35 -7.00 -17.35
CA ILE A 326 20.33 -6.71 -18.40
C ILE A 326 20.21 -7.76 -19.51
N GLY A 327 19.95 -7.30 -20.75
CA GLY A 327 19.79 -8.18 -21.90
C GLY A 327 21.12 -8.51 -22.57
N GLU A 328 21.81 -7.48 -23.07
CA GLU A 328 23.12 -7.61 -23.72
C GLU A 328 24.07 -6.52 -23.24
N VAL A 329 25.32 -6.89 -23.07
CA VAL A 329 26.42 -6.01 -22.70
C VAL A 329 27.46 -6.09 -23.82
N ASP A 330 27.94 -4.93 -24.27
CA ASP A 330 29.02 -4.88 -25.25
C ASP A 330 30.30 -5.50 -24.65
N THR A 331 30.77 -6.56 -25.28
CA THR A 331 31.98 -7.29 -24.86
C THR A 331 33.26 -6.43 -24.84
N LEU A 332 33.32 -5.33 -25.59
CA LEU A 332 34.49 -4.44 -25.66
C LEU A 332 34.43 -3.30 -24.65
N SER A 333 33.30 -2.60 -24.57
CA SER A 333 33.12 -1.43 -23.70
C SER A 333 32.55 -1.76 -22.32
N GLN A 334 32.04 -2.98 -22.12
CA GLN A 334 31.25 -3.41 -20.97
C GLN A 334 30.00 -2.55 -20.72
N GLU A 335 29.54 -1.82 -21.73
CA GLU A 335 28.31 -1.04 -21.61
C GLU A 335 27.06 -1.88 -21.89
N ILE A 336 26.03 -1.67 -21.08
CA ILE A 336 24.69 -2.23 -21.32
C ILE A 336 24.18 -1.67 -22.65
N GLN A 337 23.78 -2.56 -23.56
CA GLN A 337 23.16 -2.19 -24.84
C GLN A 337 21.65 -2.01 -24.70
N PHE A 338 20.98 -2.95 -24.03
CA PHE A 338 19.54 -2.88 -23.78
C PHE A 338 19.15 -3.69 -22.54
N VAL A 339 17.95 -3.40 -22.02
CA VAL A 339 17.33 -4.14 -20.91
C VAL A 339 16.01 -4.78 -21.36
N THR A 340 15.65 -5.92 -20.76
CA THR A 340 14.45 -6.69 -21.18
C THR A 340 13.21 -6.36 -20.35
N SER A 341 13.40 -6.07 -19.07
CA SER A 341 12.33 -5.78 -18.12
C SER A 341 12.80 -4.81 -17.04
N LEU A 342 11.85 -4.06 -16.48
CA LEU A 342 12.05 -3.27 -15.27
C LEU A 342 11.70 -4.17 -14.09
N GLN A 343 12.57 -4.27 -13.10
CA GLN A 343 12.35 -5.11 -11.93
C GLN A 343 11.59 -4.32 -10.86
N GLN A 344 10.70 -5.01 -10.14
CA GLN A 344 9.87 -4.41 -9.08
C GLN A 344 10.05 -5.10 -7.72
N THR A 345 10.98 -6.06 -7.62
CA THR A 345 11.19 -6.86 -6.42
C THR A 345 11.99 -6.12 -5.35
N GLY A 346 12.94 -5.25 -5.74
CA GLY A 346 13.82 -4.52 -4.82
C GLY A 346 14.81 -5.39 -4.04
N TYR A 347 15.02 -6.64 -4.47
CA TYR A 347 15.92 -7.57 -3.77
C TYR A 347 17.32 -7.54 -4.36
N HIS A 348 18.34 -7.43 -3.50
CA HIS A 348 19.77 -7.43 -3.87
C HIS A 348 20.60 -8.46 -3.10
N ARG A 349 20.18 -9.72 -3.13
CA ARG A 349 20.68 -10.80 -2.26
C ARG A 349 21.62 -11.78 -2.99
N THR A 350 21.45 -11.95 -4.30
CA THR A 350 22.25 -12.83 -5.18
C THR A 350 23.11 -12.04 -6.17
N GLN A 351 24.07 -12.68 -6.85
CA GLN A 351 24.93 -11.99 -7.83
C GLN A 351 24.17 -11.44 -9.04
N ALA A 352 23.14 -12.17 -9.53
CA ALA A 352 22.28 -11.69 -10.61
C ALA A 352 21.44 -10.48 -10.18
N GLU A 353 20.83 -10.56 -8.99
CA GLU A 353 20.08 -9.43 -8.40
C GLU A 353 21.00 -8.19 -8.23
N LEU A 354 22.23 -8.38 -7.75
CA LEU A 354 23.22 -7.30 -7.62
C LEU A 354 23.69 -6.72 -8.97
N ALA A 355 23.70 -7.52 -10.04
CA ALA A 355 24.08 -7.06 -11.38
C ALA A 355 22.96 -6.22 -12.02
N ASP A 356 21.71 -6.60 -11.80
CA ASP A 356 20.53 -5.89 -12.32
C ASP A 356 20.21 -4.61 -11.52
N ARG A 357 20.79 -4.48 -10.31
CA ARG A 357 20.64 -3.32 -9.43
C ARG A 357 21.09 -2.03 -10.10
N HIS A 358 20.23 -1.01 -10.06
CA HIS A 358 20.50 0.33 -10.55
C HIS A 358 21.07 0.35 -11.98
N ALA A 359 20.69 -0.65 -12.80
CA ALA A 359 21.27 -0.88 -14.12
C ALA A 359 20.98 0.25 -15.11
N ILE A 360 19.84 0.94 -14.97
CA ILE A 360 19.45 2.04 -15.85
C ILE A 360 19.06 3.28 -15.06
N ARG A 361 19.20 4.45 -15.67
CA ARG A 361 18.70 5.73 -15.16
C ARG A 361 17.43 6.12 -15.87
N GLU A 362 16.39 6.33 -15.08
CA GLU A 362 15.14 6.93 -15.52
C GLU A 362 15.12 8.42 -15.16
N THR A 363 14.78 9.26 -16.14
CA THR A 363 14.51 10.68 -15.97
C THR A 363 13.08 10.97 -16.38
N LEU A 364 12.33 11.61 -15.50
CA LEU A 364 10.93 11.97 -15.71
C LEU A 364 10.73 13.44 -15.40
N PHE A 365 10.07 14.16 -16.31
CA PHE A 365 9.75 15.57 -16.10
C PHE A 365 8.45 15.93 -16.79
N GLY A 366 7.74 16.90 -16.24
CA GLY A 366 6.45 17.28 -16.76
C GLY A 366 5.77 18.35 -15.94
N GLY A 367 4.51 18.57 -16.28
CA GLY A 367 3.68 19.53 -15.59
C GLY A 367 2.20 19.22 -15.69
N ARG A 368 1.45 19.83 -14.78
CA ARG A 368 -0.01 19.80 -14.72
C ARG A 368 -0.56 21.20 -14.53
N ALA A 369 -1.55 21.55 -15.33
CA ALA A 369 -2.38 22.73 -15.12
C ALA A 369 -3.76 22.25 -14.64
N GLU A 370 -4.24 22.77 -13.53
CA GLU A 370 -5.54 22.45 -12.96
C GLU A 370 -6.35 23.73 -12.75
N TRP A 371 -7.58 23.74 -13.24
CA TRP A 371 -8.58 24.76 -12.93
C TRP A 371 -9.64 24.13 -12.04
N SER A 372 -9.75 24.61 -10.79
CA SER A 372 -10.64 24.04 -9.78
C SER A 372 -11.49 25.11 -9.10
N PRO A 373 -12.46 25.75 -9.80
CA PRO A 373 -13.53 26.50 -9.15
C PRO A 373 -14.39 25.58 -8.27
N LYS A 374 -15.21 26.18 -7.40
CA LYS A 374 -16.04 25.53 -6.36
C LYS A 374 -16.41 24.06 -6.60
N THR A 375 -17.12 23.73 -7.67
CA THR A 375 -17.71 22.40 -7.92
C THR A 375 -17.14 21.67 -9.13
N LEU A 376 -16.26 22.32 -9.89
CA LEU A 376 -15.71 21.78 -11.13
C LEU A 376 -14.20 21.81 -11.02
N ARG A 377 -13.57 20.69 -11.37
CA ARG A 377 -12.14 20.56 -11.52
C ARG A 377 -11.86 20.03 -12.92
N ILE A 378 -10.96 20.69 -13.63
CA ILE A 378 -10.44 20.27 -14.92
C ILE A 378 -8.92 20.29 -14.83
N GLY A 379 -8.28 19.21 -15.24
CA GLY A 379 -6.84 19.06 -15.25
C GLY A 379 -6.31 18.68 -16.62
N ALA A 380 -5.12 19.18 -16.95
CA ALA A 380 -4.33 18.72 -18.07
C ALA A 380 -2.94 18.34 -17.55
N THR A 381 -2.48 17.13 -17.83
CA THR A 381 -1.18 16.60 -17.40
C THR A 381 -0.37 16.22 -18.63
N ILE A 382 0.91 16.55 -18.64
CA ILE A 382 1.87 16.10 -19.66
C ILE A 382 3.20 15.79 -18.99
N TYR A 383 3.81 14.67 -19.34
CA TYR A 383 5.14 14.33 -18.87
C TYR A 383 5.86 13.43 -19.86
N LYS A 384 7.19 13.50 -19.83
CA LYS A 384 8.06 12.66 -20.64
C LYS A 384 8.87 11.78 -19.71
N THR A 385 8.96 10.50 -20.05
CA THR A 385 9.87 9.53 -19.44
C THR A 385 11.03 9.27 -20.39
N GLN A 386 12.25 9.25 -19.86
CA GLN A 386 13.48 8.97 -20.60
C GLN A 386 14.32 7.95 -19.84
N LEU A 387 14.68 6.86 -20.52
CA LEU A 387 15.61 5.83 -20.08
C LEU A 387 16.94 6.05 -20.79
N ASP A 388 18.04 5.97 -20.06
CA ASP A 388 19.38 6.08 -20.64
C ASP A 388 19.77 4.86 -21.50
N LYS A 389 19.12 3.71 -21.27
CA LYS A 389 19.25 2.49 -22.07
C LYS A 389 17.88 2.07 -22.63
N PRO A 390 17.82 1.52 -23.86
CA PRO A 390 16.56 1.09 -24.47
C PRO A 390 15.97 -0.11 -23.72
N LEU A 391 14.67 -0.03 -23.45
CA LEU A 391 13.87 -1.18 -23.03
C LEU A 391 13.42 -1.96 -24.26
N GLN A 392 13.82 -3.22 -24.36
CA GLN A 392 13.45 -4.10 -25.46
C GLN A 392 12.75 -5.35 -24.91
N LYS A 393 11.44 -5.42 -25.11
CA LYS A 393 10.65 -6.58 -24.69
C LYS A 393 11.04 -7.85 -25.47
N THR A 394 10.89 -9.00 -24.81
CA THR A 394 11.07 -10.30 -25.46
C THR A 394 10.06 -10.44 -26.60
N ASN A 395 10.40 -11.20 -27.64
CA ASN A 395 9.54 -11.42 -28.81
C ASN A 395 8.37 -12.38 -28.50
N GLN A 396 7.56 -12.02 -27.51
CA GLN A 396 6.33 -12.71 -27.10
C GLN A 396 5.13 -11.95 -27.65
N LEU A 397 4.17 -12.65 -28.25
CA LEU A 397 3.08 -12.02 -28.99
C LEU A 397 2.19 -11.12 -28.09
N TYR A 398 2.00 -11.49 -26.82
CA TYR A 398 1.24 -10.68 -25.87
C TYR A 398 1.97 -9.37 -25.48
N GLN A 399 3.29 -9.30 -25.62
CA GLN A 399 4.09 -8.10 -25.32
C GLN A 399 4.22 -7.15 -26.52
N LYS A 400 3.64 -7.48 -27.68
CA LYS A 400 3.80 -6.74 -28.95
C LYS A 400 3.55 -5.22 -28.84
N PHE A 401 2.60 -4.81 -27.99
CA PHE A 401 2.22 -3.40 -27.83
C PHE A 401 2.78 -2.76 -26.56
N TYR A 402 3.60 -3.48 -25.80
CA TYR A 402 4.25 -2.93 -24.62
C TYR A 402 5.27 -1.88 -25.04
N PHE A 403 5.51 -0.90 -24.15
CA PHE A 403 6.52 0.10 -24.38
C PHE A 403 7.88 -0.56 -24.65
N SER A 404 8.51 -0.16 -25.75
CA SER A 404 9.87 -0.54 -26.11
C SER A 404 10.56 0.68 -26.74
N GLY A 405 11.73 1.04 -26.23
CA GLY A 405 12.44 2.26 -26.58
C GLY A 405 13.08 2.94 -25.38
N THR A 406 13.55 4.17 -25.60
CA THR A 406 14.21 4.99 -24.57
C THR A 406 13.34 6.14 -24.09
N GLU A 407 12.32 6.57 -24.83
CA GLU A 407 11.48 7.69 -24.43
C GLU A 407 10.00 7.45 -24.71
N ASN A 408 9.16 8.02 -23.85
CA ASN A 408 7.71 8.03 -24.02
C ASN A 408 7.14 9.34 -23.49
N LEU A 409 6.42 10.06 -24.35
CA LEU A 409 5.58 11.17 -23.95
C LEU A 409 4.16 10.69 -23.62
N ASN A 410 3.68 11.05 -22.42
CA ASN A 410 2.32 10.81 -21.99
C ASN A 410 1.61 12.13 -21.70
N TYR A 411 0.35 12.22 -22.12
CA TYR A 411 -0.49 13.40 -21.91
C TYR A 411 -1.92 12.97 -21.60
N GLY A 412 -2.66 13.80 -20.88
CA GLY A 412 -4.06 13.50 -20.57
C GLY A 412 -4.83 14.68 -20.02
N PHE A 413 -6.14 14.56 -20.11
CA PHE A 413 -7.13 15.53 -19.64
C PHE A 413 -8.11 14.83 -18.72
N ASP A 414 -8.31 15.38 -17.53
CA ASP A 414 -9.25 14.89 -16.53
C ASP A 414 -10.27 15.96 -16.14
N TYR A 415 -11.44 15.50 -15.71
CA TYR A 415 -12.46 16.35 -15.11
C TYR A 415 -13.12 15.66 -13.92
N ASN A 416 -13.61 16.49 -12.99
CA ASN A 416 -14.43 16.08 -11.86
C ASN A 416 -15.44 17.21 -11.60
N LEU A 417 -16.73 16.90 -11.70
CA LEU A 417 -17.83 17.85 -11.58
C LEU A 417 -18.82 17.33 -10.55
N VAL A 418 -18.99 18.08 -9.47
CA VAL A 418 -19.94 17.77 -8.38
C VAL A 418 -21.13 18.71 -8.47
N ILE A 419 -22.30 18.18 -8.78
CA ILE A 419 -23.56 18.92 -8.82
C ILE A 419 -24.52 18.27 -7.85
N ASP A 420 -24.75 18.93 -6.71
CA ASP A 420 -25.63 18.45 -5.64
C ASP A 420 -25.26 17.02 -5.20
N ARG A 421 -26.09 16.03 -5.53
CA ARG A 421 -25.92 14.61 -5.19
C ARG A 421 -25.19 13.79 -6.26
N PHE A 422 -24.78 14.41 -7.36
CA PHE A 422 -24.15 13.74 -8.49
C PHE A 422 -22.71 14.20 -8.67
N GLN A 423 -21.82 13.25 -8.93
CA GLN A 423 -20.43 13.47 -9.24
C GLN A 423 -20.08 12.79 -10.56
N PHE A 424 -19.74 13.59 -11.57
CA PHE A 424 -19.26 13.12 -12.86
C PHE A 424 -17.74 13.23 -12.89
N PHE A 425 -17.07 12.17 -13.32
CA PHE A 425 -15.61 12.14 -13.39
C PHE A 425 -15.15 11.44 -14.65
N GLY A 426 -13.98 11.80 -15.14
CA GLY A 426 -13.37 11.09 -16.26
C GLY A 426 -11.95 11.54 -16.53
N GLU A 427 -11.25 10.72 -17.29
CA GLU A 427 -9.88 10.98 -17.73
C GLU A 427 -9.68 10.35 -19.11
N VAL A 428 -9.09 11.12 -20.03
CA VAL A 428 -8.61 10.66 -21.33
C VAL A 428 -7.11 10.85 -21.37
N ALA A 429 -6.37 9.83 -21.76
CA ALA A 429 -4.92 9.86 -21.85
C ALA A 429 -4.42 9.33 -23.19
N GLY A 430 -3.26 9.82 -23.61
CA GLY A 430 -2.56 9.43 -24.81
C GLY A 430 -1.07 9.17 -24.56
N SER A 431 -0.47 8.38 -25.44
CA SER A 431 0.96 8.10 -25.48
C SER A 431 1.56 8.53 -26.81
N GLU A 432 2.88 8.69 -26.86
CA GLU A 432 3.63 9.20 -28.01
C GLU A 432 3.37 8.42 -29.31
N ASN A 433 3.19 7.10 -29.19
CA ASN A 433 2.88 6.20 -30.29
C ASN A 433 1.44 6.32 -30.85
N GLY A 434 0.66 7.30 -30.37
CA GLY A 434 -0.75 7.51 -30.76
C GLY A 434 -1.74 6.57 -30.10
N GLY A 435 -1.31 5.74 -29.15
CA GLY A 435 -2.20 4.96 -28.30
C GLY A 435 -3.01 5.86 -27.37
N SER A 436 -4.25 5.50 -27.11
CA SER A 436 -5.15 6.25 -26.23
C SER A 436 -5.91 5.34 -25.27
N ALA A 437 -6.31 5.92 -24.15
CA ALA A 437 -7.10 5.27 -23.12
C ALA A 437 -8.07 6.30 -22.54
N PHE A 438 -9.25 5.86 -22.10
CA PHE A 438 -10.14 6.73 -21.34
C PHE A 438 -10.94 5.96 -20.30
N LEU A 439 -11.43 6.69 -19.32
CA LEU A 439 -12.44 6.25 -18.38
C LEU A 439 -13.39 7.41 -18.06
N ALA A 440 -14.66 7.09 -17.81
CA ALA A 440 -15.66 8.05 -17.40
C ALA A 440 -16.70 7.37 -16.51
N GLY A 441 -17.19 8.10 -15.51
CA GLY A 441 -18.14 7.57 -14.55
C GLY A 441 -18.99 8.62 -13.86
N LEU A 442 -19.97 8.10 -13.13
CA LEU A 442 -20.95 8.79 -12.33
C LEU A 442 -20.99 8.12 -10.96
N GLN A 443 -20.81 8.92 -9.92
CA GLN A 443 -21.19 8.56 -8.55
C GLN A 443 -22.39 9.40 -8.14
N ALA A 444 -23.41 8.78 -7.55
CA ALA A 444 -24.65 9.44 -7.19
C ALA A 444 -25.13 9.03 -5.79
N ALA A 445 -25.36 9.99 -4.92
CA ALA A 445 -26.07 9.81 -3.65
C ALA A 445 -27.58 9.92 -3.90
N LEU A 446 -28.18 8.86 -4.45
CA LEU A 446 -29.60 8.83 -4.85
C LEU A 446 -30.55 9.11 -3.67
N HIS A 447 -30.15 8.68 -2.46
CA HIS A 447 -30.82 8.96 -1.20
C HIS A 447 -29.77 9.07 -0.09
N ALA A 448 -30.13 9.64 1.07
CA ALA A 448 -29.24 9.73 2.24
C ALA A 448 -28.67 8.37 2.72
N GLN A 449 -29.28 7.26 2.28
CA GLN A 449 -28.92 5.88 2.62
C GLN A 449 -28.55 5.04 1.37
N VAL A 450 -28.56 5.62 0.16
CA VAL A 450 -28.33 4.87 -1.08
C VAL A 450 -27.35 5.62 -1.96
N ALA A 451 -26.21 5.00 -2.22
CA ALA A 451 -25.18 5.49 -3.12
C ALA A 451 -24.97 4.50 -4.28
N LEU A 452 -24.89 5.03 -5.49
CA LEU A 452 -24.67 4.31 -6.74
C LEU A 452 -23.38 4.81 -7.39
N SER A 453 -22.62 3.89 -7.96
CA SER A 453 -21.47 4.21 -8.81
C SER A 453 -21.50 3.42 -10.11
N LEU A 454 -21.34 4.12 -11.23
CA LEU A 454 -21.28 3.55 -12.57
C LEU A 454 -20.05 4.11 -13.24
N PHE A 455 -19.19 3.28 -13.82
CA PHE A 455 -18.12 3.80 -14.68
C PHE A 455 -17.76 2.83 -15.79
N TYR A 456 -17.32 3.39 -16.90
CA TYR A 456 -16.83 2.69 -18.07
C TYR A 456 -15.36 3.02 -18.29
N ARG A 457 -14.58 2.03 -18.71
CA ARG A 457 -13.17 2.17 -19.06
C ARG A 457 -12.90 1.51 -20.41
N ASP A 458 -12.07 2.16 -21.23
CA ASP A 458 -11.54 1.61 -22.49
C ASP A 458 -10.06 2.02 -22.61
N TYR A 459 -9.19 1.06 -22.32
CA TYR A 459 -7.75 1.19 -22.40
C TYR A 459 -7.29 0.58 -23.72
N GLY A 460 -6.88 1.43 -24.66
CA GLY A 460 -6.47 0.98 -25.98
C GLY A 460 -5.27 0.03 -25.91
N VAL A 461 -5.24 -0.96 -26.80
CA VAL A 461 -4.16 -1.96 -26.87
C VAL A 461 -2.79 -1.32 -27.12
N LYS A 462 -2.75 -0.20 -27.85
CA LYS A 462 -1.52 0.54 -28.14
C LYS A 462 -1.14 1.55 -27.06
N TYR A 463 -1.98 1.80 -26.06
CA TYR A 463 -1.70 2.81 -25.04
C TYR A 463 -0.52 2.38 -24.17
N GLN A 464 0.50 3.22 -24.04
CA GLN A 464 1.75 2.90 -23.35
C GLN A 464 2.00 3.91 -22.24
N ASN A 465 2.03 3.46 -20.99
CA ASN A 465 2.27 4.31 -19.83
C ASN A 465 2.92 3.48 -18.70
N LEU A 466 4.05 3.94 -18.16
CA LEU A 466 4.77 3.27 -17.07
C LEU A 466 4.25 3.66 -15.68
N TYR A 467 3.51 4.77 -15.59
CA TYR A 467 3.00 5.35 -14.35
C TYR A 467 1.46 5.50 -14.37
N SER A 468 0.76 4.68 -15.16
CA SER A 468 -0.70 4.55 -15.07
C SER A 468 -1.04 3.55 -13.97
N ASN A 469 -1.96 3.90 -13.08
CA ASN A 469 -2.45 3.02 -12.02
C ASN A 469 -3.97 3.13 -11.85
N ALA A 470 -4.72 3.41 -12.93
CA ALA A 470 -6.18 3.56 -12.92
C ALA A 470 -6.89 2.25 -12.55
N ILE A 471 -8.16 2.33 -12.14
CA ILE A 471 -8.95 1.14 -11.78
C ILE A 471 -9.13 0.26 -13.01
N GLY A 472 -8.58 -0.96 -12.95
CA GLY A 472 -8.71 -1.98 -13.98
C GLY A 472 -8.51 -3.36 -13.39
N GLU A 473 -8.56 -4.37 -14.25
CA GLU A 473 -8.34 -5.76 -13.88
C GLU A 473 -6.89 -6.20 -14.13
N SER A 474 -6.21 -5.59 -15.10
CA SER A 474 -4.78 -5.81 -15.31
C SER A 474 -3.92 -4.80 -14.52
N SER A 475 -2.71 -5.22 -14.15
CA SER A 475 -1.72 -4.35 -13.49
C SER A 475 -1.30 -3.16 -14.37
N ASN A 476 -1.31 -3.35 -15.69
CA ASN A 476 -1.10 -2.29 -16.67
C ASN A 476 -2.45 -1.85 -17.23
N ASN A 477 -2.70 -0.54 -17.29
CA ASN A 477 -3.92 0.01 -17.90
C ASN A 477 -3.82 0.01 -19.44
N GLN A 478 -3.72 -1.17 -20.07
CA GLN A 478 -3.58 -1.35 -21.51
C GLN A 478 -4.44 -2.52 -22.00
N GLY A 479 -5.14 -2.35 -23.12
CA GLY A 479 -5.85 -3.43 -23.80
C GLY A 479 -6.99 -4.02 -22.97
N GLU A 480 -7.77 -3.19 -22.28
CA GLU A 480 -8.86 -3.60 -21.41
C GLU A 480 -10.08 -2.71 -21.62
N ARG A 481 -11.27 -3.30 -21.69
CA ARG A 481 -12.55 -2.58 -21.65
C ARG A 481 -13.37 -3.10 -20.48
N GLY A 482 -14.05 -2.24 -19.75
CA GLY A 482 -14.89 -2.68 -18.66
C GLY A 482 -16.02 -1.74 -18.29
N LEU A 483 -17.08 -2.32 -17.74
CA LEU A 483 -18.23 -1.62 -17.18
C LEU A 483 -18.42 -2.08 -15.74
N TYR A 484 -18.35 -1.12 -14.82
CA TYR A 484 -18.54 -1.33 -13.40
C TYR A 484 -19.84 -0.68 -12.94
N ALA A 485 -20.59 -1.41 -12.11
CA ALA A 485 -21.74 -0.91 -11.38
C ALA A 485 -21.66 -1.32 -9.91
N GLY A 486 -21.68 -0.36 -9.00
CA GLY A 486 -21.61 -0.57 -7.56
C GLY A 486 -22.74 0.13 -6.83
N LEU A 487 -23.28 -0.53 -5.79
CA LEU A 487 -24.37 -0.05 -4.95
C LEU A 487 -23.98 -0.16 -3.48
N ARG A 488 -24.28 0.86 -2.70
CA ARG A 488 -24.28 0.83 -1.24
C ARG A 488 -25.64 1.30 -0.75
N ALA A 489 -26.26 0.53 0.13
CA ALA A 489 -27.59 0.81 0.66
C ALA A 489 -27.67 0.48 2.16
N ASP A 490 -27.94 1.48 2.99
CA ASP A 490 -28.25 1.30 4.41
C ASP A 490 -29.74 0.95 4.54
N LEU A 491 -30.04 -0.35 4.46
CA LEU A 491 -31.41 -0.88 4.46
C LEU A 491 -32.16 -0.53 5.74
N THR A 492 -31.47 -0.57 6.89
CA THR A 492 -31.98 -0.14 8.20
C THR A 492 -30.81 0.35 9.06
N ARG A 493 -31.08 0.87 10.27
CA ARG A 493 -30.02 1.24 11.24
C ARG A 493 -29.10 0.08 11.66
N ARG A 494 -29.48 -1.18 11.38
CA ARG A 494 -28.71 -2.38 11.72
C ARG A 494 -28.19 -3.14 10.52
N TRP A 495 -28.71 -2.89 9.32
CA TRP A 495 -28.41 -3.66 8.12
C TRP A 495 -27.93 -2.72 7.04
N SER A 496 -26.72 -2.94 6.53
CA SER A 496 -26.21 -2.29 5.33
C SER A 496 -25.82 -3.33 4.30
N PHE A 497 -26.07 -2.99 3.04
CA PHE A 497 -25.73 -3.82 1.89
C PHE A 497 -24.74 -3.06 1.01
N SER A 498 -23.70 -3.75 0.54
CA SER A 498 -22.83 -3.25 -0.50
C SER A 498 -22.55 -4.32 -1.53
N GLY A 499 -22.54 -3.97 -2.81
CA GLY A 499 -22.19 -4.92 -3.85
C GLY A 499 -21.90 -4.28 -5.19
N TYR A 500 -21.09 -4.96 -6.00
CA TYR A 500 -20.76 -4.53 -7.35
C TYR A 500 -20.82 -5.67 -8.36
N ALA A 501 -20.93 -5.26 -9.62
CA ALA A 501 -20.70 -6.08 -10.81
C ALA A 501 -19.69 -5.34 -11.70
N ASP A 502 -18.61 -6.02 -12.09
CA ASP A 502 -17.61 -5.54 -13.05
C ASP A 502 -17.52 -6.52 -14.21
N PHE A 503 -17.88 -6.07 -15.41
CA PHE A 503 -17.76 -6.84 -16.64
C PHE A 503 -16.58 -6.30 -17.42
N PHE A 504 -15.62 -7.15 -17.78
CA PHE A 504 -14.41 -6.72 -18.47
C PHE A 504 -14.04 -7.64 -19.63
N SER A 505 -13.31 -7.08 -20.58
CA SER A 505 -12.80 -7.80 -21.75
C SER A 505 -11.42 -7.29 -22.14
N PHE A 506 -10.61 -8.20 -22.67
CA PHE A 506 -9.27 -7.97 -23.15
C PHE A 506 -9.24 -8.25 -24.65
N PRO A 507 -9.29 -7.23 -25.51
CA PRO A 507 -9.22 -7.41 -26.96
C PRO A 507 -7.87 -7.96 -27.46
N TRP A 508 -6.83 -7.98 -26.62
CA TRP A 508 -5.49 -8.50 -26.95
C TRP A 508 -5.05 -9.60 -25.98
N LEU A 509 -4.02 -10.33 -26.39
CA LEU A 509 -3.42 -11.42 -25.64
C LEU A 509 -2.80 -10.94 -24.32
N ARG A 510 -2.77 -11.82 -23.33
CA ARG A 510 -2.15 -11.56 -22.03
C ARG A 510 -1.23 -12.71 -21.63
N TYR A 511 -0.43 -12.48 -20.60
CA TYR A 511 0.34 -13.57 -20.01
C TYR A 511 -0.60 -14.71 -19.59
N ARG A 512 -0.32 -15.93 -20.06
CA ARG A 512 -1.15 -17.14 -19.90
C ARG A 512 -2.53 -17.10 -20.60
N VAL A 513 -2.76 -16.17 -21.53
CA VAL A 513 -4.00 -16.08 -22.32
C VAL A 513 -3.67 -15.75 -23.79
N ASP A 514 -3.75 -16.75 -24.65
CA ASP A 514 -3.35 -16.68 -26.07
C ASP A 514 -4.51 -16.30 -27.01
N PHE A 515 -5.66 -15.88 -26.43
CA PHE A 515 -6.82 -15.38 -27.16
C PHE A 515 -7.41 -14.12 -26.50
N PRO A 516 -8.15 -13.27 -27.25
CA PRO A 516 -9.01 -12.26 -26.65
C PRO A 516 -9.93 -12.91 -25.62
N SER A 517 -9.99 -12.32 -24.43
CA SER A 517 -10.68 -12.91 -23.28
C SER A 517 -11.69 -11.95 -22.68
N HIS A 518 -12.61 -12.49 -21.90
CA HIS A 518 -13.55 -11.71 -21.10
C HIS A 518 -13.68 -12.33 -19.71
N GLY A 519 -14.34 -11.59 -18.82
CA GLY A 519 -14.62 -12.04 -17.48
C GLY A 519 -15.64 -11.16 -16.79
N ALA A 520 -16.08 -11.64 -15.63
CA ALA A 520 -17.00 -10.93 -14.78
C ALA A 520 -16.64 -11.15 -13.32
N GLU A 521 -16.75 -10.09 -12.52
CA GLU A 521 -16.57 -10.15 -11.07
C GLU A 521 -17.81 -9.58 -10.38
N TYR A 522 -18.30 -10.29 -9.37
CA TYR A 522 -19.40 -9.85 -8.51
C TYR A 522 -18.97 -9.89 -7.05
N LEU A 523 -19.39 -8.90 -6.28
CA LEU A 523 -19.27 -8.91 -4.83
C LEU A 523 -20.62 -8.50 -4.22
N ALA A 524 -21.03 -9.21 -3.18
CA ALA A 524 -22.18 -8.86 -2.36
C ALA A 524 -21.79 -9.02 -0.89
N GLN A 525 -21.99 -7.96 -0.11
CA GLN A 525 -21.74 -7.92 1.32
C GLN A 525 -22.98 -7.41 2.04
N LEU A 526 -23.34 -8.11 3.12
CA LEU A 526 -24.41 -7.73 4.02
C LEU A 526 -23.83 -7.61 5.42
N ASP A 527 -23.78 -6.39 5.93
CA ASP A 527 -23.33 -6.10 7.29
C ASP A 527 -24.54 -6.04 8.23
N PHE A 528 -24.36 -6.60 9.42
CA PHE A 528 -25.34 -6.60 10.49
C PHE A 528 -24.72 -6.11 11.79
N ARG A 529 -25.25 -5.00 12.30
CA ARG A 529 -24.86 -4.41 13.58
C ARG A 529 -25.92 -4.71 14.64
N MET A 530 -25.63 -5.65 15.52
CA MET A 530 -26.55 -6.03 16.59
C MET A 530 -26.55 -4.99 17.70
N SER A 531 -25.37 -4.49 18.07
CA SER A 531 -25.16 -3.37 19.02
C SER A 531 -23.87 -2.62 18.67
N ARG A 532 -23.44 -1.66 19.50
CA ARG A 532 -22.15 -0.98 19.30
C ARG A 532 -20.95 -1.89 19.54
N GLU A 533 -21.18 -2.98 20.25
CA GLU A 533 -20.18 -3.94 20.69
C GLU A 533 -20.12 -5.17 19.80
N VAL A 534 -21.14 -5.44 18.96
CA VAL A 534 -21.24 -6.65 18.12
C VAL A 534 -21.55 -6.28 16.67
N GLU A 535 -20.60 -6.57 15.80
CA GLU A 535 -20.66 -6.34 14.35
C GLU A 535 -20.39 -7.65 13.61
N MET A 536 -21.21 -7.93 12.60
CA MET A 536 -21.13 -9.12 11.77
C MET A 536 -21.22 -8.73 10.31
N TYR A 537 -20.60 -9.51 9.42
CA TYR A 537 -20.92 -9.43 8.01
C TYR A 537 -20.82 -10.79 7.33
N PHE A 538 -21.59 -10.94 6.28
CA PHE A 538 -21.46 -12.01 5.32
C PHE A 538 -21.09 -11.42 3.96
N ARG A 539 -20.08 -11.98 3.31
CA ARG A 539 -19.60 -11.57 1.99
C ARG A 539 -19.56 -12.78 1.06
N TYR A 540 -20.07 -12.57 -0.14
CA TYR A 540 -19.94 -13.47 -1.27
C TYR A 540 -19.19 -12.76 -2.39
N ARG A 541 -18.17 -13.40 -2.95
CA ARG A 541 -17.49 -12.95 -4.15
C ARG A 541 -17.47 -14.04 -5.21
N TYR A 542 -17.73 -13.66 -6.44
CA TYR A 542 -17.62 -14.50 -7.62
C TYR A 542 -16.66 -13.83 -8.62
N ASP A 543 -15.69 -14.58 -9.12
CA ASP A 543 -14.75 -14.14 -10.14
C ASP A 543 -14.73 -15.21 -11.25
N ASN A 544 -15.00 -14.80 -12.50
CA ASN A 544 -14.85 -15.65 -13.67
C ASN A 544 -13.88 -15.02 -14.66
N LYS A 545 -12.80 -15.73 -14.96
CA LYS A 545 -11.72 -15.30 -15.87
C LYS A 545 -11.28 -16.42 -16.77
N GLN A 546 -10.82 -16.05 -17.96
CA GLN A 546 -10.32 -16.98 -18.95
C GLN A 546 -8.79 -17.15 -18.90
N TYR A 547 -8.33 -18.40 -18.93
CA TYR A 547 -6.92 -18.78 -19.00
C TYR A 547 -6.68 -19.88 -20.03
N ASN A 548 -5.46 -20.00 -20.53
CA ASN A 548 -5.10 -21.07 -21.46
C ASN A 548 -5.34 -22.45 -20.85
N ALA A 549 -6.12 -23.28 -21.55
CA ALA A 549 -6.27 -24.70 -21.28
C ALA A 549 -4.91 -25.41 -21.31
N GLY A 550 -4.77 -26.48 -20.52
CA GLY A 550 -3.54 -27.28 -20.40
C GLY A 550 -3.16 -28.11 -21.64
N SER A 551 -3.66 -27.81 -22.84
CA SER A 551 -3.33 -28.58 -24.05
C SER A 551 -1.97 -28.20 -24.64
N GLU A 552 -1.21 -29.19 -25.13
CA GLU A 552 0.09 -28.99 -25.82
C GLU A 552 -0.05 -28.46 -27.26
N SER A 553 -1.23 -28.01 -27.66
CA SER A 553 -1.44 -27.42 -28.99
C SER A 553 -0.78 -26.04 -29.10
N ALA A 554 -0.27 -25.73 -30.30
CA ALA A 554 0.32 -24.42 -30.62
C ALA A 554 -0.67 -23.24 -30.46
N LEU A 555 -1.97 -23.53 -30.42
CA LEU A 555 -3.04 -22.62 -30.02
C LEU A 555 -3.81 -23.28 -28.87
N ARG A 556 -3.68 -22.75 -27.65
CA ARG A 556 -4.39 -23.24 -26.47
C ARG A 556 -5.77 -22.60 -26.42
N LYS A 557 -6.85 -23.39 -26.41
CA LYS A 557 -8.19 -22.85 -26.13
C LYS A 557 -8.18 -22.19 -24.76
N THR A 558 -9.03 -21.19 -24.54
CA THR A 558 -9.21 -20.63 -23.19
C THR A 558 -10.31 -21.38 -22.45
N ASP A 559 -10.04 -21.70 -21.19
CA ASP A 559 -10.96 -22.27 -20.23
C ASP A 559 -11.40 -21.19 -19.24
N ASP A 560 -12.66 -21.28 -18.78
CA ASP A 560 -13.19 -20.41 -17.74
C ASP A 560 -12.74 -20.95 -16.38
N ILE A 561 -12.12 -20.07 -15.59
CA ILE A 561 -11.73 -20.30 -14.21
C ILE A 561 -12.67 -19.50 -13.33
N VAL A 562 -13.47 -20.23 -12.55
CA VAL A 562 -14.45 -19.66 -11.63
C VAL A 562 -13.94 -19.79 -10.21
N ARG A 563 -13.88 -18.67 -9.50
CA ARG A 563 -13.58 -18.62 -8.07
C ARG A 563 -14.78 -18.09 -7.31
N GLN A 564 -15.18 -18.79 -6.27
CA GLN A 564 -16.23 -18.35 -5.36
C GLN A 564 -15.68 -18.29 -3.94
N ASN A 565 -15.88 -17.16 -3.28
CA ASN A 565 -15.42 -16.94 -1.92
C ASN A 565 -16.62 -16.58 -1.04
N PHE A 566 -16.77 -17.34 0.04
CA PHE A 566 -17.77 -17.11 1.07
C PHE A 566 -17.04 -16.75 2.35
N ARG A 567 -17.32 -15.56 2.91
CA ARG A 567 -16.69 -15.07 4.12
C ARG A 567 -17.75 -14.65 5.12
N PHE A 568 -17.67 -15.21 6.32
CA PHE A 568 -18.40 -14.75 7.49
C PHE A 568 -17.41 -14.19 8.51
N ASN A 569 -17.68 -13.00 9.02
CA ASN A 569 -16.86 -12.36 10.03
C ASN A 569 -17.73 -11.83 11.15
N ILE A 570 -17.28 -12.01 12.39
CA ILE A 570 -17.93 -11.46 13.58
C ILE A 570 -16.87 -10.82 14.47
N ALA A 571 -17.12 -9.59 14.90
CA ALA A 571 -16.31 -8.87 15.86
C ALA A 571 -17.20 -8.50 17.06
N TYR A 572 -16.77 -8.87 18.26
CA TYR A 572 -17.53 -8.60 19.47
C TYR A 572 -16.64 -8.22 20.65
N THR A 573 -17.06 -7.19 21.39
CA THR A 573 -16.38 -6.71 22.59
C THR A 573 -17.07 -7.26 23.82
N ILE A 574 -16.43 -8.20 24.52
CA ILE A 574 -17.01 -8.88 25.69
C ILE A 574 -16.86 -8.01 26.94
N LEU A 575 -15.69 -7.39 27.10
CA LEU A 575 -15.33 -6.53 28.23
C LEU A 575 -14.66 -5.26 27.68
N PRO A 576 -14.68 -4.13 28.42
CA PRO A 576 -13.88 -2.97 28.06
C PRO A 576 -12.41 -3.36 27.84
N GLY A 577 -11.90 -3.10 26.63
CA GLY A 577 -10.54 -3.48 26.24
C GLY A 577 -10.34 -4.93 25.80
N LEU A 578 -11.37 -5.79 25.74
CA LEU A 578 -11.25 -7.15 25.17
C LEU A 578 -12.22 -7.34 24.00
N THR A 579 -11.65 -7.39 22.79
CA THR A 579 -12.38 -7.66 21.55
C THR A 579 -11.97 -9.02 21.00
N LEU A 580 -12.96 -9.85 20.70
CA LEU A 580 -12.78 -11.10 19.98
C LEU A 580 -13.23 -10.91 18.53
N LYS A 581 -12.49 -11.51 17.59
CA LYS A 581 -12.93 -11.58 16.19
C LYS A 581 -12.83 -13.00 15.68
N SER A 582 -13.85 -13.47 15.00
CA SER A 582 -13.88 -14.80 14.41
C SER A 582 -14.18 -14.66 12.94
N ARG A 583 -13.39 -15.32 12.09
CA ARG A 583 -13.63 -15.37 10.65
C ARG A 583 -13.70 -16.83 10.20
N LEU A 584 -14.69 -17.11 9.36
CA LEU A 584 -14.80 -18.33 8.57
C LEU A 584 -14.80 -17.93 7.11
N GLU A 585 -13.94 -18.56 6.32
CA GLU A 585 -13.83 -18.32 4.90
C GLU A 585 -13.72 -19.63 4.14
N TYR A 586 -14.44 -19.74 3.03
CA TYR A 586 -14.46 -20.91 2.17
C TYR A 586 -14.26 -20.48 0.72
N MET A 587 -13.30 -21.09 0.05
CA MET A 587 -12.89 -20.81 -1.32
C MET A 587 -13.22 -22.03 -2.18
N LEU A 588 -13.97 -21.82 -3.26
CA LEU A 588 -14.16 -22.79 -4.32
C LEU A 588 -13.40 -22.31 -5.55
N TYR A 589 -12.69 -23.23 -6.18
CA TYR A 589 -12.02 -23.05 -7.45
C TYR A 589 -12.49 -24.13 -8.41
N ASP A 590 -13.01 -23.70 -9.56
CA ASP A 590 -13.46 -24.59 -10.62
C ASP A 590 -12.86 -24.14 -11.95
N ASN A 591 -12.48 -25.11 -12.77
CA ASN A 591 -11.97 -24.91 -14.12
C ASN A 591 -12.83 -25.76 -15.05
N THR A 592 -13.25 -25.22 -16.20
CA THR A 592 -14.01 -25.94 -17.22
C THR A 592 -13.34 -27.24 -17.71
N ALA A 593 -12.04 -27.42 -17.49
CA ALA A 593 -11.32 -28.68 -17.70
C ALA A 593 -11.66 -29.80 -16.68
N GLY A 594 -12.50 -29.54 -15.67
CA GLY A 594 -13.00 -30.53 -14.69
C GLY A 594 -12.19 -30.63 -13.39
N SER A 595 -11.20 -29.78 -13.18
CA SER A 595 -10.47 -29.72 -11.91
C SER A 595 -11.20 -28.79 -10.93
N ARG A 596 -11.89 -29.40 -9.96
CA ARG A 596 -12.46 -28.68 -8.82
C ARG A 596 -11.54 -28.83 -7.62
N SER A 597 -11.28 -27.73 -6.93
CA SER A 597 -10.58 -27.70 -5.65
C SER A 597 -11.26 -26.74 -4.70
N ASP A 598 -11.14 -26.99 -3.42
CA ASP A 598 -11.62 -26.07 -2.40
C ASP A 598 -10.60 -25.79 -1.31
N GLY A 599 -11.02 -24.96 -0.36
CA GLY A 599 -10.29 -24.75 0.86
C GLY A 599 -11.05 -23.88 1.84
N PHE A 600 -10.70 -23.97 3.12
CA PHE A 600 -11.26 -23.13 4.16
C PHE A 600 -10.18 -22.52 5.05
N LEU A 601 -10.53 -21.40 5.67
CA LEU A 601 -9.80 -20.76 6.74
C LEU A 601 -10.77 -20.45 7.87
N ILE A 602 -10.42 -20.86 9.08
CA ILE A 602 -11.09 -20.42 10.29
C ILE A 602 -10.07 -19.87 11.26
N TYR A 603 -10.36 -18.72 11.88
CA TYR A 603 -9.50 -18.19 12.93
C TYR A 603 -10.26 -17.48 14.02
N GLN A 604 -9.59 -17.37 15.16
CA GLN A 604 -10.01 -16.59 16.31
C GLN A 604 -8.91 -15.59 16.66
N ASP A 605 -9.24 -14.30 16.62
CA ASP A 605 -8.44 -13.21 17.19
C ASP A 605 -8.89 -12.92 18.62
N LEU A 606 -7.92 -12.61 19.47
CA LEU A 606 -8.08 -12.02 20.79
C LEU A 606 -7.27 -10.73 20.83
N LEU A 607 -7.97 -9.60 20.94
CA LEU A 607 -7.38 -8.26 21.03
C LEU A 607 -7.63 -7.72 22.44
N PHE A 608 -6.59 -7.65 23.25
CA PHE A 608 -6.64 -7.15 24.61
C PHE A 608 -5.88 -5.83 24.74
N ARG A 609 -6.63 -4.74 24.91
CA ARG A 609 -6.18 -3.35 25.04
C ARG A 609 -6.85 -2.71 26.26
N PRO A 610 -6.45 -3.08 27.49
CA PRO A 610 -7.09 -2.57 28.70
C PRO A 610 -6.84 -1.06 28.88
N GLU A 611 -7.90 -0.33 29.20
CA GLU A 611 -7.81 1.13 29.39
C GLU A 611 -6.82 1.52 30.49
N GLY A 612 -5.95 2.49 30.20
CA GLY A 612 -4.99 3.04 31.15
C GLY A 612 -3.84 2.12 31.53
N LYS A 613 -3.64 1.01 30.82
CA LYS A 613 -2.47 0.13 30.97
C LYS A 613 -1.45 0.38 29.86
N PRO A 614 -0.15 0.17 30.13
CA PRO A 614 0.91 0.44 29.16
C PRO A 614 1.11 -0.71 28.16
N TYR A 615 0.14 -1.61 27.96
CA TYR A 615 0.35 -2.77 27.11
C TYR A 615 -0.90 -3.13 26.29
N ASP A 616 -0.65 -3.54 25.05
CA ASP A 616 -1.64 -4.12 24.15
C ASP A 616 -1.17 -5.51 23.71
N ILE A 617 -2.08 -6.47 23.71
CA ILE A 617 -1.82 -7.85 23.29
C ILE A 617 -2.78 -8.21 22.16
N SER A 618 -2.25 -8.72 21.06
CA SER A 618 -3.04 -9.27 19.96
C SER A 618 -2.58 -10.69 19.68
N LEU A 619 -3.49 -11.64 19.73
CA LEU A 619 -3.24 -13.06 19.50
C LEU A 619 -4.19 -13.56 18.41
N ARG A 620 -3.70 -14.36 17.47
CA ARG A 620 -4.53 -15.16 16.57
C ARG A 620 -4.15 -16.61 16.65
N TYR A 621 -5.15 -17.48 16.54
CA TYR A 621 -4.97 -18.86 16.13
C TYR A 621 -5.85 -19.16 14.93
N ALA A 622 -5.27 -19.72 13.88
CA ALA A 622 -5.90 -19.99 12.60
C ALA A 622 -5.67 -21.44 12.19
N LEU A 623 -6.70 -22.06 11.60
CA LEU A 623 -6.67 -23.37 10.98
C LEU A 623 -7.06 -23.22 9.52
N PHE A 624 -6.32 -23.89 8.63
CA PHE A 624 -6.56 -23.82 7.21
C PHE A 624 -6.35 -25.18 6.56
N ASP A 625 -7.18 -25.47 5.56
CA ASP A 625 -7.08 -26.65 4.72
C ASP A 625 -7.45 -26.21 3.31
N THR A 626 -6.50 -26.25 2.39
CA THR A 626 -6.71 -25.95 0.98
C THR A 626 -6.07 -27.04 0.14
N ASP A 627 -6.76 -27.49 -0.91
CA ASP A 627 -6.25 -28.56 -1.77
C ASP A 627 -4.94 -28.17 -2.49
N ASN A 628 -4.83 -26.90 -2.89
CA ASN A 628 -3.71 -26.41 -3.68
C ASN A 628 -3.45 -24.90 -3.45
N TYR A 629 -2.50 -24.35 -4.20
CA TYR A 629 -2.11 -22.94 -4.12
C TYR A 629 -3.13 -22.00 -4.80
N ASP A 630 -4.00 -22.50 -5.68
CA ASP A 630 -5.04 -21.71 -6.34
C ASP A 630 -6.23 -21.44 -5.43
N THR A 631 -6.46 -22.28 -4.41
CA THR A 631 -7.45 -22.09 -3.35
C THR A 631 -6.91 -21.38 -2.10
N ARG A 632 -5.74 -20.74 -2.22
CA ARG A 632 -5.13 -19.98 -1.11
C ARG A 632 -6.03 -18.84 -0.65
N ILE A 633 -6.07 -18.61 0.66
CA ILE A 633 -6.86 -17.55 1.30
C ILE A 633 -5.90 -16.53 1.92
N TYR A 634 -6.14 -15.24 1.69
CA TYR A 634 -5.32 -14.17 2.28
C TYR A 634 -6.06 -13.57 3.47
N ALA A 635 -5.35 -13.39 4.59
CA ALA A 635 -5.94 -12.74 5.76
C ALA A 635 -4.95 -11.81 6.45
N TYR A 636 -5.39 -10.59 6.74
CA TYR A 636 -4.60 -9.59 7.45
C TYR A 636 -4.32 -10.01 8.90
N GLU A 637 -3.11 -9.74 9.36
CA GLU A 637 -2.66 -9.92 10.73
C GLU A 637 -2.17 -8.60 11.32
N ASN A 638 -2.47 -8.35 12.60
CA ASN A 638 -1.93 -7.18 13.29
C ASN A 638 -0.41 -7.29 13.35
N ASP A 639 0.32 -6.29 12.88
CA ASP A 639 1.79 -6.27 12.90
C ASP A 639 2.31 -5.05 13.70
N VAL A 640 3.64 -4.94 13.82
CA VAL A 640 4.31 -3.76 14.38
C VAL A 640 3.97 -2.50 13.56
N LEU A 641 4.06 -1.32 14.18
CA LEU A 641 3.67 -0.06 13.51
C LEU A 641 4.48 0.17 12.22
N TYR A 642 3.82 0.54 11.12
CA TYR A 642 4.40 0.65 9.76
C TYR A 642 4.88 -0.69 9.17
N ALA A 643 4.26 -1.80 9.58
CA ALA A 643 4.37 -3.09 8.90
C ALA A 643 2.97 -3.59 8.57
N PHE A 644 2.85 -4.33 7.48
CA PHE A 644 1.65 -5.07 7.13
C PHE A 644 2.00 -6.54 6.94
N SER A 645 1.11 -7.40 7.44
CA SER A 645 1.25 -8.83 7.29
C SER A 645 -0.07 -9.37 6.76
N ILE A 646 -0.04 -9.89 5.52
CA ILE A 646 -1.17 -10.53 4.86
C ILE A 646 -0.69 -11.87 4.32
N PRO A 647 -0.41 -12.84 5.21
CA PRO A 647 0.03 -14.16 4.78
C PRO A 647 -1.04 -14.82 3.92
N SER A 648 -0.57 -15.60 2.94
CA SER A 648 -1.39 -16.57 2.23
C SER A 648 -1.46 -17.88 3.01
N TYR A 649 -2.68 -18.36 3.22
CA TYR A 649 -3.00 -19.62 3.87
C TYR A 649 -3.28 -20.65 2.77
N TYR A 650 -2.46 -21.70 2.71
CA TYR A 650 -2.54 -22.71 1.66
C TYR A 650 -1.99 -24.06 2.16
N TYR A 651 -2.48 -25.17 1.59
CA TYR A 651 -2.31 -26.53 2.08
C TYR A 651 -3.00 -26.75 3.44
N GLN A 652 -2.48 -27.69 4.25
CA GLN A 652 -3.09 -28.09 5.51
C GLN A 652 -2.21 -27.68 6.66
N GLY A 653 -2.76 -26.94 7.62
CA GLY A 653 -1.98 -26.51 8.76
C GLY A 653 -2.68 -25.61 9.75
N SER A 654 -1.86 -25.08 10.63
CA SER A 654 -2.24 -24.07 11.61
C SER A 654 -1.28 -22.91 11.55
N ARG A 655 -1.75 -21.73 11.94
CA ARG A 655 -0.91 -20.55 12.08
C ARG A 655 -1.32 -19.80 13.34
N PHE A 656 -0.34 -19.31 14.08
CA PHE A 656 -0.60 -18.39 15.17
C PHE A 656 0.32 -17.17 15.07
N TYR A 657 -0.14 -16.06 15.63
CA TYR A 657 0.73 -14.94 15.92
C TYR A 657 0.41 -14.33 17.27
N LEU A 658 1.43 -13.82 17.93
CA LEU A 658 1.36 -13.01 19.14
C LEU A 658 2.07 -11.68 18.87
N LEU A 659 1.37 -10.58 19.10
CA LEU A 659 1.91 -9.23 19.07
C LEU A 659 1.71 -8.59 20.45
N ILE A 660 2.78 -8.10 21.03
CA ILE A 660 2.78 -7.37 22.28
C ILE A 660 3.33 -5.98 21.99
N LYS A 661 2.55 -4.94 22.30
CA LYS A 661 3.03 -3.55 22.39
C LYS A 661 3.16 -3.20 23.86
N TYR A 662 4.25 -2.56 24.24
CA TYR A 662 4.50 -2.06 25.58
C TYR A 662 4.99 -0.61 25.53
N GLU A 663 4.29 0.28 26.22
CA GLU A 663 4.61 1.70 26.38
C GLU A 663 5.50 1.84 27.61
N ILE A 664 6.82 1.91 27.37
CA ILE A 664 7.80 2.04 28.45
C ILE A 664 7.66 3.42 29.11
N THR A 665 7.58 4.46 28.27
CA THR A 665 7.30 5.84 28.68
C THR A 665 6.40 6.47 27.62
N ASN A 666 5.91 7.70 27.85
CA ASN A 666 5.15 8.46 26.84
C ASN A 666 5.93 8.71 25.53
N ASN A 667 7.25 8.53 25.57
CA ASN A 667 8.17 8.79 24.48
C ASN A 667 8.75 7.49 23.89
N ILE A 668 8.62 6.34 24.55
CA ILE A 668 9.25 5.09 24.10
C ILE A 668 8.22 3.96 24.10
N ASP A 669 8.01 3.41 22.91
CA ASP A 669 7.15 2.25 22.69
C ASP A 669 7.97 1.10 22.12
N VAL A 670 7.66 -0.12 22.56
CA VAL A 670 8.31 -1.35 22.10
C VAL A 670 7.25 -2.32 21.61
N TRP A 671 7.51 -2.97 20.47
CA TRP A 671 6.71 -4.06 19.97
C TRP A 671 7.54 -5.32 19.86
N LEU A 672 6.93 -6.45 20.20
CA LEU A 672 7.44 -7.79 19.97
C LEU A 672 6.38 -8.61 19.26
N ARG A 673 6.75 -9.23 18.15
CA ARG A 673 5.90 -10.12 17.37
C ARG A 673 6.58 -11.47 17.22
N LEU A 674 5.80 -12.53 17.44
CA LEU A 674 6.15 -13.91 17.10
C LEU A 674 5.01 -14.46 16.24
N ALA A 675 5.30 -14.99 15.07
CA ALA A 675 4.33 -15.67 14.23
C ALA A 675 4.91 -17.02 13.78
N GLN A 676 4.07 -18.06 13.73
CA GLN A 676 4.48 -19.36 13.23
C GLN A 676 3.36 -19.97 12.39
N THR A 677 3.71 -20.47 11.21
CA THR A 677 2.88 -21.40 10.44
C THR A 677 3.46 -22.80 10.59
N ALA A 678 2.60 -23.78 10.83
CA ALA A 678 2.93 -25.20 10.84
C ALA A 678 2.04 -25.93 9.83
N TRP A 679 2.67 -26.65 8.90
CA TRP A 679 2.00 -27.48 7.90
C TRP A 679 1.96 -28.94 8.35
N ASN A 680 0.87 -29.64 8.08
CA ASN A 680 0.69 -31.03 8.47
C ASN A 680 1.04 -32.01 7.36
N ASN A 681 1.02 -31.57 6.10
CA ASN A 681 1.12 -32.43 4.91
C ASN A 681 2.41 -32.21 4.09
N ARG A 682 3.42 -31.55 4.67
CA ARG A 682 4.68 -31.23 3.98
C ARG A 682 5.89 -31.29 4.90
N GLU A 683 7.02 -31.69 4.34
CA GLU A 683 8.33 -31.76 5.03
C GLU A 683 9.30 -30.67 4.57
N VAL A 684 8.96 -29.92 3.51
CA VAL A 684 9.74 -28.79 3.00
C VAL A 684 8.79 -27.61 2.76
N VAL A 685 9.19 -26.43 3.23
CA VAL A 685 8.40 -25.20 3.12
C VAL A 685 9.16 -24.18 2.28
N GLY A 686 8.48 -23.57 1.30
CA GLY A 686 9.08 -22.61 0.37
C GLY A 686 9.63 -23.27 -0.90
N THR A 687 10.31 -22.47 -1.72
CA THR A 687 10.87 -22.90 -3.02
C THR A 687 12.20 -22.21 -3.27
N GLY A 688 13.11 -22.89 -3.96
CA GLY A 688 14.43 -22.33 -4.30
C GLY A 688 15.23 -21.98 -3.04
N LEU A 689 15.95 -20.86 -3.07
CA LEU A 689 16.79 -20.42 -1.95
C LEU A 689 16.00 -20.12 -0.67
N ASP A 690 14.70 -19.86 -0.78
CA ASP A 690 13.82 -19.61 0.35
C ASP A 690 13.24 -20.91 0.96
N ALA A 691 13.55 -22.07 0.40
CA ALA A 691 13.12 -23.36 0.92
C ALA A 691 13.80 -23.68 2.26
N SER A 692 13.05 -24.21 3.21
CA SER A 692 13.56 -24.65 4.52
C SER A 692 13.10 -26.07 4.80
N GLN A 693 13.98 -26.88 5.40
CA GLN A 693 13.66 -28.24 5.85
C GLN A 693 12.75 -28.18 7.07
N GLY A 694 11.81 -29.12 7.16
CA GLY A 694 10.79 -29.18 8.20
C GLY A 694 9.46 -28.58 7.76
N ASN A 695 8.48 -28.69 8.65
CA ASN A 695 7.09 -28.35 8.38
C ASN A 695 6.63 -27.06 9.08
N THR A 696 7.56 -26.23 9.55
CA THR A 696 7.25 -24.98 10.25
C THR A 696 7.97 -23.78 9.63
N ARG A 697 7.40 -22.60 9.81
CA ARG A 697 8.04 -21.31 9.51
C ARG A 697 7.68 -20.31 10.59
N THR A 698 8.69 -19.80 11.28
CA THR A 698 8.62 -18.96 12.46
C THR A 698 9.31 -17.63 12.19
N GLU A 699 8.59 -16.54 12.40
CA GLU A 699 9.06 -15.19 12.21
C GLU A 699 9.04 -14.44 13.54
N ILE A 700 10.14 -13.74 13.84
CA ILE A 700 10.23 -12.81 14.96
C ILE A 700 10.38 -11.39 14.44
N LYS A 701 9.71 -10.42 15.08
CA LYS A 701 9.94 -9.00 14.88
C LYS A 701 10.07 -8.28 16.21
N ALA A 702 11.01 -7.36 16.30
CA ALA A 702 11.12 -6.43 17.41
C ALA A 702 11.20 -5.00 16.84
N GLN A 703 10.45 -4.07 17.43
CA GLN A 703 10.46 -2.68 17.02
C GLN A 703 10.51 -1.75 18.22
N VAL A 704 11.27 -0.67 18.11
CA VAL A 704 11.32 0.43 19.07
C VAL A 704 10.94 1.71 18.36
N ARG A 705 10.06 2.51 18.99
CA ARG A 705 9.76 3.89 18.61
C ARG A 705 10.22 4.82 19.72
N VAL A 706 10.95 5.88 19.36
CA VAL A 706 11.34 6.96 20.27
C VAL A 706 10.79 8.27 19.74
N LYS A 707 10.01 8.99 20.54
CA LYS A 707 9.43 10.30 20.22
C LYS A 707 10.10 11.39 21.06
N PHE A 708 10.46 12.53 20.48
CA PHE A 708 11.04 13.64 21.24
C PHE A 708 10.79 15.00 20.61
#